data_AF-A0A3E4JJ48-F1
#
_entry.id   AF-A0A3E4JJ48-F1
#
_cell.length_a   1.000
_cell.length_b   1.000
_cell.length_c   1.000
_cell.angle_alpha   90.00
_cell.angle_beta   90.00
_cell.angle_gamma   90.00
#
_symmetry.space_group_name_H-M   'P 1'
#
loop_
_entity.id
_entity.type
_entity.pdbx_description
1 polymer ?
#
loop_
_entity_poly.entity_id
_entity_poly.type
_entity_poly.pdbx_seq_one_letter_code
_entity_poly.pdbx_strand_id
1 'polypeptide(L)'
;MKKNFIKYIAALAVAPMLLSSCSDDFLNEIDPNRQTPTTFWTSEDNVMKGLSAVYNPFRRMTSGYYGGLEGIMHLQMRGDDLYPTRGEEPYIWEYLSFVNTTNTKDLSWGNIYEGIQMANEFIYRAATVDMDETKREQMIGEAYFLRGFWYFRLRTDYRDAVIRTLPQDADPETHGLSSGDEVLEQAISDFKEAKSRLPKLRSSDENGRVTQGAAIAMLGKAYIWKGDYQAAKDEFEIIMNGYGYDLTQKYEDNFRDDTEFNAESIWEINYDAKGNSGDAWGNGTSDDSFMGNNLAHYFGPTLKGENIGGGWYKMQPSLYLIKEFISEQRPEGSDSKWDKRLYTTCFFKYSDFGDVKPDEKFYGGKVEFDDMFKWTVLPEGDGKYGIAKQGYAPAYPVIEGVQGRFMMKKFAAWWVPTGCTMYSNDAGRINNLRIMRFAEVLLLHAEACLETNDESGAMKDINRIRVRAGLPEKNLSGKDAIMTELQKQKLLEFAGENIRWDDMVRWYGNDPAKLKAIMHERKTDSQHYELIYEENESGEKELVGYKPTDRISDTQGFDHFEAKFLYFPIPQAEVDANLNLEQKPEGIKTFHDRYIDNGVLDFLLKEREEGRIRNLGWSFHGSVEVFDYLLSLDVKWDFVQIQMNYVDWRHASGRNVNAEYLYGELAKRGIPAVIMEPLLGGRLSKLNDHLVARLKQRRPENSVASWAFRFAGTYPNVLCVLSGMTYMEHLQDNLRTYSPLEPLNEEEKEFLEETAQLMLKFPTIPCNDCKYCMPCPYGLDIPAILVHYNKCVNEGNVPKSSQDENYRRARRAFLIGYDRSVPKLRQASHCTGCNQCNPHCPQSIDIPKELHRIDAYVEQLKQETL
;
A
#
# COMPACT_ATOMS: atom_id res chain seq x y z
N MET A 1 22.38 49.96 -64.90
CA MET A 1 21.48 48.78 -64.91
C MET A 1 22.16 47.43 -64.63
N LYS A 2 23.46 47.20 -64.92
CA LYS A 2 24.08 45.86 -64.74
C LYS A 2 24.39 45.41 -63.29
N LYS A 3 24.51 46.32 -62.31
CA LYS A 3 24.82 45.96 -60.90
C LYS A 3 23.62 45.48 -60.07
N ASN A 4 22.40 45.78 -60.49
CA ASN A 4 21.20 45.34 -59.77
C ASN A 4 20.70 43.97 -60.26
N PHE A 5 20.98 43.61 -61.52
CA PHE A 5 20.57 42.33 -62.10
C PHE A 5 21.26 41.11 -61.44
N ILE A 6 22.53 41.26 -61.06
CA ILE A 6 23.28 40.22 -60.33
C ILE A 6 22.72 40.01 -58.90
N LYS A 7 22.24 41.08 -58.26
CA LYS A 7 21.59 41.00 -56.93
C LYS A 7 20.25 40.28 -57.01
N TYR A 8 19.49 40.46 -58.09
CA TYR A 8 18.23 39.76 -58.30
C TYR A 8 18.41 38.29 -58.68
N ILE A 9 19.47 37.94 -59.44
CA ILE A 9 19.80 36.53 -59.73
C ILE A 9 20.32 35.81 -58.47
N ALA A 10 21.15 36.48 -57.65
CA ALA A 10 21.59 35.93 -56.37
C ALA A 10 20.41 35.74 -55.39
N ALA A 11 19.46 36.69 -55.37
CA ALA A 11 18.25 36.56 -54.56
C ALA A 11 17.29 35.46 -55.08
N LEU A 12 17.16 35.29 -56.40
CA LEU A 12 16.36 34.22 -57.00
C LEU A 12 16.98 32.82 -56.84
N ALA A 13 18.31 32.72 -56.76
CA ALA A 13 19.02 31.46 -56.55
C ALA A 13 18.99 30.99 -55.09
N VAL A 14 18.80 31.91 -54.14
CA VAL A 14 18.69 31.60 -52.70
C VAL A 14 17.23 31.33 -52.28
N ALA A 15 16.25 31.81 -53.04
CA ALA A 15 14.82 31.61 -52.74
C ALA A 15 14.36 30.14 -52.65
N PRO A 16 14.88 29.17 -53.46
CA PRO A 16 14.52 27.75 -53.32
C PRO A 16 15.16 27.09 -52.09
N MET A 17 16.25 27.66 -51.55
CA MET A 17 16.92 27.13 -50.34
C MET A 17 16.25 27.58 -49.04
N LEU A 18 15.32 28.54 -49.10
CA LEU A 18 14.51 29.02 -47.97
C LEU A 18 13.14 28.34 -47.89
N LEU A 19 12.84 27.40 -48.79
CA LEU A 19 11.56 26.67 -48.87
C LEU A 19 11.69 25.18 -48.56
N SER A 20 12.85 24.71 -48.07
CA SER A 20 12.90 23.45 -47.33
C SER A 20 12.31 23.69 -45.94
N SER A 21 10.99 23.73 -45.85
CA SER A 21 10.32 23.42 -44.59
C SER A 21 10.74 22.00 -44.25
N CYS A 22 11.36 21.80 -43.09
CA CYS A 22 11.34 20.49 -42.47
C CYS A 22 9.86 20.07 -42.41
N SER A 23 9.53 18.88 -42.89
CA SER A 23 8.22 18.28 -42.62
C SER A 23 8.03 18.17 -41.11
N ASP A 24 6.78 18.18 -40.64
CA ASP A 24 6.47 17.97 -39.21
C ASP A 24 7.06 16.63 -38.69
N ASP A 25 7.37 15.68 -39.58
CA ASP A 25 8.08 14.43 -39.29
C ASP A 25 9.55 14.62 -38.83
N PHE A 26 10.20 15.76 -39.07
CA PHE A 26 11.58 15.99 -38.63
C PHE A 26 11.70 16.17 -37.11
N LEU A 27 10.62 16.56 -36.44
CA LEU A 27 10.56 16.66 -34.97
C LEU A 27 9.93 15.42 -34.32
N ASN A 28 9.31 14.54 -35.12
CA ASN A 28 8.78 13.25 -34.69
C ASN A 28 9.79 12.12 -34.95
N GLU A 29 11.05 12.31 -34.55
CA GLU A 29 11.96 11.18 -34.45
C GLU A 29 11.58 10.31 -33.25
N ILE A 30 10.75 9.31 -33.49
CA ILE A 30 10.69 8.13 -32.63
C ILE A 30 12.03 7.43 -32.86
N ASP A 31 12.89 7.41 -31.85
CA ASP A 31 14.13 6.63 -31.89
C ASP A 31 13.78 5.20 -32.36
N PRO A 32 14.20 4.77 -33.56
CA PRO A 32 13.82 3.47 -34.10
C PRO A 32 14.44 2.31 -33.31
N ASN A 33 15.43 2.59 -32.44
CA ASN A 33 15.99 1.61 -31.51
C ASN A 33 15.26 1.61 -30.15
N ARG A 34 14.37 2.57 -29.89
CA ARG A 34 13.59 2.63 -28.66
C ARG A 34 12.32 1.81 -28.83
N GLN A 35 12.26 0.68 -28.14
CA GLN A 35 11.07 -0.14 -28.08
C GLN A 35 9.93 0.64 -27.39
N THR A 36 8.76 0.66 -28.01
CA THR A 36 7.50 1.15 -27.46
C THR A 36 6.55 -0.04 -27.31
N PRO A 37 5.49 0.05 -26.48
CA PRO A 37 4.46 -0.98 -26.43
C PRO A 37 3.89 -1.33 -27.82
N THR A 38 3.81 -0.36 -28.74
CA THR A 38 3.33 -0.59 -30.10
C THR A 38 4.33 -1.30 -31.03
N THR A 39 5.64 -1.25 -30.74
CA THR A 39 6.67 -1.89 -31.57
C THR A 39 7.25 -3.16 -30.96
N PHE A 40 6.99 -3.42 -29.67
CA PHE A 40 7.53 -4.56 -28.93
C PHE A 40 6.80 -5.88 -29.23
N TRP A 41 5.46 -5.92 -29.20
CA TRP A 41 4.66 -7.15 -29.28
C TRP A 41 4.50 -7.65 -30.72
N THR A 42 5.59 -8.05 -31.34
CA THR A 42 5.66 -8.38 -32.78
C THR A 42 6.16 -9.79 -33.08
N SER A 43 6.65 -10.52 -32.08
CA SER A 43 7.21 -11.87 -32.25
C SER A 43 7.10 -12.71 -30.97
N GLU A 44 7.17 -14.03 -31.10
CA GLU A 44 7.22 -14.98 -29.96
C GLU A 44 8.39 -14.68 -29.01
N ASP A 45 9.55 -14.27 -29.53
CA ASP A 45 10.73 -13.91 -28.71
C ASP A 45 10.45 -12.68 -27.82
N ASN A 46 9.76 -11.67 -28.35
CA ASN A 46 9.36 -10.51 -27.56
C ASN A 46 8.27 -10.85 -26.55
N VAL A 47 7.35 -11.76 -26.89
CA VAL A 47 6.37 -12.29 -25.93
C VAL A 47 7.09 -12.98 -24.77
N MET A 48 8.09 -13.83 -25.03
CA MET A 48 8.88 -14.47 -23.98
C MET A 48 9.58 -13.46 -23.06
N LYS A 49 10.21 -12.42 -23.63
CA LYS A 49 10.82 -11.33 -22.85
C LYS A 49 9.79 -10.57 -22.01
N GLY A 50 8.63 -10.28 -22.59
CA GLY A 50 7.51 -9.67 -21.90
C GLY A 50 7.05 -10.51 -20.71
N LEU A 51 6.97 -11.83 -20.86
CA LEU A 51 6.58 -12.73 -19.78
C LEU A 51 7.62 -12.74 -18.65
N SER A 52 8.91 -12.78 -18.99
CA SER A 52 9.98 -12.69 -17.98
C SER A 52 9.87 -11.42 -17.13
N ALA A 53 9.41 -10.30 -17.71
CA ALA A 53 9.17 -9.08 -16.96
C ALA A 53 8.04 -9.26 -15.93
N VAL A 54 6.96 -9.99 -16.24
CA VAL A 54 5.85 -10.25 -15.30
C VAL A 54 6.31 -11.00 -14.05
N TYR A 55 7.33 -11.85 -14.17
CA TYR A 55 7.93 -12.58 -13.04
C TYR A 55 8.91 -11.75 -12.19
N ASN A 56 9.32 -10.57 -12.63
CA ASN A 56 10.41 -9.81 -11.99
C ASN A 56 10.05 -9.20 -10.61
N PRO A 57 8.85 -8.60 -10.39
CA PRO A 57 8.60 -7.81 -9.17
C PRO A 57 8.69 -8.61 -7.84
N PHE A 58 8.57 -9.94 -7.89
CA PHE A 58 8.76 -10.82 -6.74
C PHE A 58 10.21 -10.92 -6.25
N ARG A 59 11.16 -10.84 -7.19
CA ARG A 59 12.52 -11.37 -7.04
C ARG A 59 13.52 -10.37 -6.46
N ARG A 60 13.27 -9.06 -6.59
CA ARG A 60 14.28 -8.03 -6.24
C ARG A 60 14.84 -8.29 -4.83
N MET A 61 16.15 -8.45 -4.75
CA MET A 61 16.84 -9.10 -3.62
C MET A 61 16.63 -8.42 -2.28
N THR A 62 16.59 -7.09 -2.32
CA THR A 62 16.55 -6.23 -1.14
C THR A 62 15.16 -5.60 -0.99
N SER A 63 14.60 -5.05 -2.09
CA SER A 63 13.36 -4.27 -2.07
C SER A 63 12.17 -4.90 -2.81
N GLY A 64 12.29 -6.14 -3.28
CA GLY A 64 11.17 -6.85 -3.91
C GLY A 64 10.14 -7.26 -2.89
N TYR A 65 9.01 -7.79 -3.35
CA TYR A 65 7.96 -8.24 -2.44
C TYR A 65 8.49 -9.27 -1.42
N TYR A 66 9.31 -10.24 -1.86
CA TYR A 66 9.98 -11.19 -0.98
C TYR A 66 11.43 -10.81 -0.62
N GLY A 67 11.79 -9.54 -0.84
CA GLY A 67 13.11 -9.01 -0.61
C GLY A 67 13.54 -9.06 0.86
N GLY A 68 14.85 -9.13 1.05
CA GLY A 68 15.45 -9.29 2.37
C GLY A 68 15.49 -8.04 3.23
N LEU A 69 15.19 -6.83 2.76
CA LEU A 69 15.18 -5.60 3.60
C LEU A 69 13.81 -4.96 3.68
N GLU A 70 13.26 -4.61 2.52
CA GLU A 70 12.01 -3.86 2.38
C GLU A 70 10.86 -4.79 1.96
N GLY A 71 11.10 -6.09 1.90
CA GLY A 71 10.08 -7.08 1.55
C GLY A 71 9.30 -7.61 2.76
N ILE A 72 8.24 -8.36 2.45
CA ILE A 72 7.32 -8.95 3.42
C ILE A 72 8.01 -9.96 4.36
N MET A 73 9.15 -10.51 3.95
CA MET A 73 9.95 -11.44 4.75
C MET A 73 10.52 -10.80 6.03
N HIS A 74 10.65 -9.47 6.09
CA HIS A 74 10.92 -8.77 7.37
C HIS A 74 9.64 -8.59 8.18
N LEU A 75 8.54 -8.18 7.54
CA LEU A 75 7.30 -7.79 8.19
C LEU A 75 6.49 -8.98 8.74
N GLN A 76 6.83 -10.21 8.36
CA GLN A 76 6.25 -11.42 8.94
C GLN A 76 6.53 -11.58 10.44
N MET A 77 7.57 -10.91 10.96
CA MET A 77 7.93 -10.95 12.39
C MET A 77 6.92 -10.23 13.31
N ARG A 78 5.81 -9.74 12.74
CA ARG A 78 4.59 -9.35 13.49
C ARG A 78 3.85 -10.56 14.09
N GLY A 79 4.08 -11.76 13.54
CA GLY A 79 3.52 -13.00 14.05
C GLY A 79 4.10 -13.41 15.41
N ASP A 80 3.49 -14.43 16.02
CA ASP A 80 3.93 -15.00 17.30
C ASP A 80 4.96 -16.15 17.12
N ASP A 81 5.41 -16.44 15.91
CA ASP A 81 6.40 -17.48 15.59
C ASP A 81 7.84 -16.97 15.58
N LEU A 82 8.03 -15.66 15.37
CA LEU A 82 9.34 -15.03 15.23
C LEU A 82 9.50 -13.86 16.19
N TYR A 83 10.74 -13.42 16.35
CA TYR A 83 11.14 -12.28 17.14
C TYR A 83 12.13 -11.43 16.33
N PRO A 84 11.88 -10.12 16.18
CA PRO A 84 12.80 -9.21 15.52
C PRO A 84 13.90 -8.75 16.48
N THR A 85 15.16 -8.98 16.12
CA THR A 85 16.30 -8.46 16.90
C THR A 85 16.39 -6.95 16.78
N ARG A 86 16.68 -6.24 17.89
CA ARG A 86 16.85 -4.78 17.88
C ARG A 86 17.93 -4.35 16.90
N GLY A 87 17.70 -3.22 16.22
CA GLY A 87 18.58 -2.72 15.16
C GLY A 87 17.89 -2.54 13.81
N GLU A 88 16.57 -2.69 13.77
CA GLU A 88 15.79 -2.49 12.55
C GLU A 88 15.74 -1.04 12.10
N GLU A 89 15.47 -0.87 10.80
CA GLU A 89 15.23 0.45 10.26
C GLU A 89 13.97 1.05 10.90
N PRO A 90 13.95 2.38 11.17
CA PRO A 90 12.84 3.01 11.89
C PRO A 90 11.46 2.66 11.29
N TYR A 91 11.34 2.67 9.95
CA TYR A 91 10.08 2.34 9.27
C TYR A 91 9.71 0.85 9.36
N ILE A 92 10.67 -0.07 9.37
CA ILE A 92 10.40 -1.50 9.62
C ILE A 92 9.92 -1.67 11.05
N TRP A 93 10.60 -1.02 12.00
CA TRP A 93 10.25 -1.07 13.41
C TRP A 93 8.85 -0.52 13.67
N GLU A 94 8.42 0.53 12.98
CA GLU A 94 7.05 1.07 13.08
C GLU A 94 5.99 0.00 12.76
N TYR A 95 6.20 -0.82 11.73
CA TYR A 95 5.30 -1.93 11.41
C TYR A 95 5.37 -3.07 12.44
N LEU A 96 6.58 -3.43 12.88
CA LEU A 96 6.79 -4.53 13.84
C LEU A 96 6.30 -4.21 15.26
N SER A 97 6.23 -2.92 15.60
CA SER A 97 5.77 -2.43 16.91
C SER A 97 4.38 -1.78 16.87
N PHE A 98 3.66 -1.90 15.76
CA PHE A 98 2.27 -1.44 15.62
C PHE A 98 2.09 0.06 15.89
N VAL A 99 3.00 0.88 15.37
CA VAL A 99 2.93 2.35 15.45
C VAL A 99 3.02 3.01 14.06
N ASN A 100 2.97 2.20 13.00
CA ASN A 100 3.00 2.69 11.62
C ASN A 100 1.77 3.56 11.29
N THR A 101 1.95 4.48 10.34
CA THR A 101 0.93 5.40 9.86
C THR A 101 0.88 5.38 8.34
N THR A 102 -0.03 6.14 7.73
CA THR A 102 -0.08 6.32 6.27
C THR A 102 1.18 6.98 5.70
N ASN A 103 1.97 7.65 6.56
CA ASN A 103 3.25 8.26 6.20
C ASN A 103 4.45 7.35 6.48
N THR A 104 4.24 6.20 7.12
CA THR A 104 5.29 5.19 7.22
C THR A 104 5.65 4.76 5.80
N LYS A 105 6.95 4.59 5.54
CA LYS A 105 7.47 4.25 4.21
C LYS A 105 6.68 3.06 3.62
N ASP A 106 6.24 3.22 2.37
CA ASP A 106 5.67 2.11 1.61
C ASP A 106 6.76 1.09 1.27
N LEU A 107 6.42 -0.19 1.38
CA LEU A 107 7.32 -1.31 1.21
C LEU A 107 6.86 -2.26 0.09
N SER A 108 5.56 -2.32 -0.17
CA SER A 108 4.99 -3.32 -1.07
C SER A 108 3.92 -2.81 -2.03
N TRP A 109 3.21 -1.71 -1.73
CA TRP A 109 2.09 -1.26 -2.56
C TRP A 109 2.53 -1.00 -3.99
N GLY A 110 3.57 -0.18 -4.18
CA GLY A 110 4.12 0.12 -5.50
C GLY A 110 4.60 -1.13 -6.26
N ASN A 111 5.30 -2.05 -5.58
CA ASN A 111 5.78 -3.30 -6.19
C ASN A 111 4.63 -4.21 -6.66
N ILE A 112 3.53 -4.27 -5.90
CA ILE A 112 2.36 -5.07 -6.26
C ILE A 112 1.66 -4.50 -7.50
N TYR A 113 1.43 -3.18 -7.54
CA TYR A 113 0.80 -2.54 -8.72
C TYR A 113 1.70 -2.53 -9.95
N GLU A 114 3.02 -2.48 -9.78
CA GLU A 114 3.96 -2.71 -10.87
C GLU A 114 3.76 -4.11 -11.49
N GLY A 115 3.63 -5.14 -10.65
CA GLY A 115 3.32 -6.50 -11.09
C GLY A 115 1.95 -6.65 -11.76
N ILE A 116 0.91 -5.98 -11.25
CA ILE A 116 -0.41 -5.95 -11.87
C ILE A 116 -0.35 -5.29 -13.25
N GLN A 117 0.34 -4.15 -13.37
CA GLN A 117 0.48 -3.44 -14.65
C GLN A 117 1.25 -4.27 -15.68
N MET A 118 2.33 -4.96 -15.28
CA MET A 118 3.08 -5.86 -16.16
C MET A 118 2.20 -7.02 -16.65
N ALA A 119 1.40 -7.62 -15.77
CA ALA A 119 0.48 -8.68 -16.16
C ALA A 119 -0.65 -8.17 -17.07
N ASN A 120 -1.21 -6.99 -16.79
CA ASN A 120 -2.24 -6.36 -17.63
C ASN A 120 -1.73 -6.11 -19.04
N GLU A 121 -0.53 -5.52 -19.16
CA GLU A 121 0.16 -5.27 -20.43
C GLU A 121 0.35 -6.57 -21.22
N PHE A 122 0.83 -7.62 -20.54
CA PHE A 122 1.03 -8.94 -21.15
C PHE A 122 -0.28 -9.55 -21.66
N ILE A 123 -1.30 -9.67 -20.79
CA ILE A 123 -2.59 -10.29 -21.10
C ILE A 123 -3.26 -9.56 -22.28
N TYR A 124 -3.22 -8.23 -22.27
CA TYR A 124 -3.87 -7.42 -23.29
C TYR A 124 -3.20 -7.53 -24.66
N ARG A 125 -1.86 -7.50 -24.71
CA ARG A 125 -1.13 -7.38 -25.99
C ARG A 125 -0.70 -8.71 -26.57
N ALA A 126 -0.22 -9.63 -25.73
CA ALA A 126 0.23 -10.95 -26.19
C ALA A 126 -0.90 -11.73 -26.89
N ALA A 127 -2.15 -11.49 -26.51
CA ALA A 127 -3.35 -12.11 -27.08
C ALA A 127 -3.49 -11.92 -28.61
N THR A 128 -2.88 -10.89 -29.17
CA THR A 128 -2.98 -10.55 -30.61
C THR A 128 -1.75 -10.92 -31.43
N VAL A 129 -0.68 -11.41 -30.79
CA VAL A 129 0.57 -11.75 -31.47
C VAL A 129 0.43 -13.05 -32.25
N ASP A 130 0.90 -13.05 -33.50
CA ASP A 130 0.97 -14.24 -34.34
C ASP A 130 2.09 -15.18 -33.84
N MET A 131 1.67 -16.27 -33.20
CA MET A 131 2.52 -17.32 -32.64
C MET A 131 1.69 -18.58 -32.39
N ASP A 132 2.31 -19.67 -31.93
CA ASP A 132 1.59 -20.89 -31.55
C ASP A 132 0.53 -20.60 -30.47
N GLU A 133 -0.72 -20.95 -30.77
CA GLU A 133 -1.88 -20.65 -29.92
C GLU A 133 -1.79 -21.35 -28.57
N THR A 134 -1.31 -22.60 -28.52
CA THR A 134 -1.18 -23.34 -27.26
C THR A 134 -0.16 -22.68 -26.34
N LYS A 135 1.01 -22.33 -26.88
CA LYS A 135 2.03 -21.59 -26.13
C LYS A 135 1.52 -20.24 -25.66
N ARG A 136 0.83 -19.49 -26.52
CA ARG A 136 0.28 -18.17 -26.19
C ARG A 136 -0.71 -18.27 -25.03
N GLU A 137 -1.67 -19.19 -25.09
CA GLU A 137 -2.66 -19.38 -24.02
C GLU A 137 -2.00 -19.81 -22.70
N GLN A 138 -0.97 -20.67 -22.76
CA GLN A 138 -0.22 -21.05 -21.55
C GLN A 138 0.49 -19.84 -20.93
N MET A 139 1.17 -19.01 -21.73
CA MET A 139 1.84 -17.80 -21.24
C MET A 139 0.86 -16.77 -20.67
N ILE A 140 -0.30 -16.60 -21.31
CA ILE A 140 -1.40 -15.78 -20.79
C ILE A 140 -1.90 -16.35 -19.46
N GLY A 141 -2.03 -17.67 -19.36
CA GLY A 141 -2.35 -18.35 -18.09
C GLY A 141 -1.35 -18.07 -16.97
N GLU A 142 -0.06 -17.95 -17.29
CA GLU A 142 0.98 -17.56 -16.31
C GLU A 142 0.80 -16.10 -15.86
N ALA A 143 0.51 -15.19 -16.79
CA ALA A 143 0.24 -13.79 -16.46
C ALA A 143 -1.03 -13.64 -15.60
N TYR A 144 -2.10 -14.40 -15.89
CA TYR A 144 -3.29 -14.46 -15.04
C TYR A 144 -2.95 -14.97 -13.63
N PHE A 145 -2.18 -16.05 -13.51
CA PHE A 145 -1.78 -16.57 -12.21
C PHE A 145 -1.04 -15.50 -11.37
N LEU A 146 -0.07 -14.82 -11.97
CA LEU A 146 0.72 -13.80 -11.27
C LEU A 146 -0.12 -12.57 -10.91
N ARG A 147 -1.04 -12.14 -11.79
CA ARG A 147 -2.00 -11.07 -11.45
C ARG A 147 -2.95 -11.47 -10.32
N GLY A 148 -3.46 -12.70 -10.36
CA GLY A 148 -4.28 -13.27 -9.31
C GLY A 148 -3.53 -13.32 -7.97
N PHE A 149 -2.25 -13.68 -7.99
CA PHE A 149 -1.40 -13.61 -6.80
C PHE A 149 -1.27 -12.18 -6.27
N TRP A 150 -1.05 -11.19 -7.14
CA TRP A 150 -0.93 -9.79 -6.72
C TRP A 150 -2.22 -9.26 -6.10
N TYR A 151 -3.38 -9.58 -6.67
CA TYR A 151 -4.67 -9.25 -6.06
C TYR A 151 -4.90 -9.99 -4.74
N PHE A 152 -4.50 -11.25 -4.65
CA PHE A 152 -4.55 -11.99 -3.39
C PHE A 152 -3.69 -11.29 -2.34
N ARG A 153 -2.48 -10.82 -2.67
CA ARG A 153 -1.64 -10.04 -1.74
C ARG A 153 -2.23 -8.69 -1.39
N LEU A 154 -2.83 -7.95 -2.32
CA LEU A 154 -3.58 -6.73 -1.98
C LEU A 154 -4.66 -7.01 -0.94
N ARG A 155 -5.40 -8.11 -1.11
CA ARG A 155 -6.43 -8.51 -0.15
C ARG A 155 -5.86 -8.86 1.23
N THR A 156 -4.75 -9.59 1.29
CA THR A 156 -4.20 -10.05 2.58
C THR A 156 -3.37 -8.97 3.27
N ASP A 157 -2.70 -8.10 2.50
CA ASP A 157 -1.80 -7.07 3.02
C ASP A 157 -2.53 -5.76 3.32
N TYR A 158 -3.41 -5.30 2.44
CA TYR A 158 -4.06 -3.97 2.52
C TYR A 158 -5.58 -4.03 2.70
N ARG A 159 -6.18 -5.22 2.61
CA ARG A 159 -7.63 -5.48 2.62
C ARG A 159 -8.34 -4.93 1.39
N ASP A 160 -8.44 -3.61 1.28
CA ASP A 160 -9.13 -2.90 0.20
C ASP A 160 -8.09 -2.35 -0.78
N ALA A 161 -8.41 -2.36 -2.07
CA ALA A 161 -7.46 -1.98 -3.11
C ALA A 161 -8.16 -1.57 -4.41
N VAL A 162 -7.39 -1.00 -5.34
CA VAL A 162 -7.87 -0.63 -6.67
C VAL A 162 -7.80 -1.84 -7.59
N ILE A 163 -8.92 -2.14 -8.26
CA ILE A 163 -8.95 -3.16 -9.30
C ILE A 163 -8.71 -2.50 -10.67
N ARG A 164 -7.64 -2.92 -11.34
CA ARG A 164 -7.31 -2.61 -12.74
C ARG A 164 -7.00 -3.89 -13.51
N THR A 165 -7.80 -4.19 -14.52
CA THR A 165 -7.61 -5.40 -15.35
C THR A 165 -7.12 -5.11 -16.76
N LEU A 166 -6.94 -3.83 -17.09
CA LEU A 166 -6.43 -3.34 -18.37
C LEU A 166 -5.15 -2.52 -18.16
N PRO A 167 -4.29 -2.41 -19.19
CA PRO A 167 -3.14 -1.52 -19.17
C PRO A 167 -3.55 -0.04 -19.00
N GLN A 168 -2.70 0.75 -18.34
CA GLN A 168 -2.94 2.18 -18.11
C GLN A 168 -3.28 3.00 -19.38
N ASP A 169 -2.77 2.65 -20.56
CA ASP A 169 -3.09 3.37 -21.81
C ASP A 169 -4.44 2.95 -22.42
N ALA A 170 -4.89 1.73 -22.14
CA ALA A 170 -6.22 1.25 -22.50
C ALA A 170 -7.31 1.68 -21.51
N ASP A 171 -6.94 1.90 -20.24
CA ASP A 171 -7.80 2.38 -19.16
C ASP A 171 -7.11 3.52 -18.38
N PRO A 172 -7.13 4.75 -18.93
CA PRO A 172 -6.41 5.89 -18.36
C PRO A 172 -7.13 6.51 -17.16
N GLU A 173 -8.36 6.08 -16.85
CA GLU A 173 -9.15 6.67 -15.76
C GLU A 173 -8.57 6.29 -14.39
N THR A 174 -8.79 7.16 -13.40
CA THR A 174 -8.45 6.87 -12.01
C THR A 174 -9.55 6.06 -11.36
N HIS A 175 -9.21 4.91 -10.79
CA HIS A 175 -10.17 4.05 -10.09
C HIS A 175 -10.08 4.24 -8.58
N GLY A 176 -11.23 4.14 -7.91
CA GLY A 176 -11.31 4.17 -6.44
C GLY A 176 -11.04 2.81 -5.81
N LEU A 177 -11.17 2.73 -4.49
CA LEU A 177 -11.03 1.47 -3.77
C LEU A 177 -12.23 0.55 -4.01
N SER A 178 -11.93 -0.69 -4.37
CA SER A 178 -12.82 -1.84 -4.25
C SER A 178 -12.67 -2.46 -2.87
N SER A 179 -13.76 -3.04 -2.37
CA SER A 179 -13.78 -3.78 -1.11
C SER A 179 -12.89 -5.02 -1.18
N GLY A 180 -12.38 -5.47 -0.03
CA GLY A 180 -11.59 -6.69 0.02
C GLY A 180 -12.30 -7.93 -0.55
N ASP A 181 -13.63 -8.01 -0.50
CA ASP A 181 -14.33 -9.13 -1.11
C ASP A 181 -14.26 -9.07 -2.65
N GLU A 182 -14.41 -7.88 -3.24
CA GLU A 182 -14.23 -7.67 -4.69
C GLU A 182 -12.78 -7.93 -5.13
N VAL A 183 -11.80 -7.49 -4.34
CA VAL A 183 -10.37 -7.74 -4.61
C VAL A 183 -10.06 -9.24 -4.57
N LEU A 184 -10.61 -9.95 -3.59
CA LEU A 184 -10.46 -11.41 -3.51
C LEU A 184 -11.16 -12.13 -4.66
N GLU A 185 -12.33 -11.64 -5.08
CA GLU A 185 -13.06 -12.19 -6.23
C GLU A 185 -12.29 -12.01 -7.54
N GLN A 186 -11.60 -10.88 -7.72
CA GLN A 186 -10.70 -10.68 -8.85
C GLN A 186 -9.54 -11.69 -8.84
N ALA A 187 -8.93 -11.92 -7.67
CA ALA A 187 -7.87 -12.94 -7.52
C ALA A 187 -8.38 -14.36 -7.87
N ILE A 188 -9.55 -14.74 -7.36
CA ILE A 188 -10.21 -16.02 -7.66
C ILE A 188 -10.49 -16.17 -9.15
N SER A 189 -10.99 -15.10 -9.79
CA SER A 189 -11.26 -15.08 -11.23
C SER A 189 -9.98 -15.36 -12.03
N ASP A 190 -8.90 -14.64 -11.71
CA ASP A 190 -7.61 -14.80 -12.38
C ASP A 190 -7.00 -16.20 -12.16
N PHE A 191 -7.12 -16.78 -10.95
CA PHE A 191 -6.67 -18.16 -10.72
C PHE A 191 -7.48 -19.21 -11.49
N LYS A 192 -8.77 -18.98 -11.76
CA LYS A 192 -9.58 -19.85 -12.63
C LYS A 192 -9.14 -19.75 -14.09
N GLU A 193 -8.86 -18.54 -14.58
CA GLU A 193 -8.32 -18.33 -15.92
C GLU A 193 -6.96 -19.04 -16.08
N ALA A 194 -6.09 -18.94 -15.07
CA ALA A 194 -4.82 -19.65 -15.01
C ALA A 194 -5.00 -21.18 -15.01
N LYS A 195 -5.85 -21.71 -14.12
CA LYS A 195 -6.13 -23.15 -14.00
C LYS A 195 -6.61 -23.76 -15.33
N SER A 196 -7.40 -23.03 -16.11
CA SER A 196 -7.92 -23.53 -17.40
C SER A 196 -6.90 -23.55 -18.54
N ARG A 197 -5.81 -22.79 -18.44
CA ARG A 197 -4.80 -22.62 -19.51
C ARG A 197 -3.46 -23.27 -19.23
N LEU A 198 -3.07 -23.35 -17.96
CA LEU A 198 -1.76 -23.83 -17.59
C LEU A 198 -1.63 -25.35 -17.78
N PRO A 199 -0.45 -25.83 -18.16
CA PRO A 199 -0.21 -27.25 -18.28
C PRO A 199 -0.07 -27.89 -16.89
N LYS A 200 -0.46 -29.17 -16.81
CA LYS A 200 -0.33 -29.98 -15.60
C LYS A 200 1.14 -30.20 -15.19
N LEU A 201 1.97 -30.50 -16.18
CA LEU A 201 3.41 -30.76 -16.03
C LEU A 201 4.17 -29.85 -16.98
N ARG A 202 5.36 -29.46 -16.57
CA ARG A 202 6.35 -28.77 -17.39
C ARG A 202 7.63 -29.59 -17.45
N SER A 203 8.41 -29.38 -18.50
CA SER A 203 9.75 -29.96 -18.60
C SER A 203 10.72 -29.24 -17.66
N SER A 204 11.83 -29.91 -17.32
CA SER A 204 12.78 -29.40 -16.32
C SER A 204 13.48 -28.10 -16.71
N ASP A 205 13.57 -27.78 -18.00
CA ASP A 205 14.09 -26.51 -18.53
C ASP A 205 13.15 -25.32 -18.26
N GLU A 206 11.89 -25.60 -17.92
CA GLU A 206 10.89 -24.60 -17.54
C GLU A 206 10.63 -24.56 -16.02
N ASN A 207 11.48 -25.20 -15.21
CA ASN A 207 11.36 -25.16 -13.75
C ASN A 207 11.27 -23.71 -13.25
N GLY A 208 10.31 -23.44 -12.36
CA GLY A 208 9.99 -22.10 -11.86
C GLY A 208 8.83 -21.41 -12.58
N ARG A 209 8.50 -21.82 -13.81
CA ARG A 209 7.28 -21.36 -14.47
C ARG A 209 6.06 -21.97 -13.79
N VAL A 210 4.97 -21.20 -13.73
CA VAL A 210 3.79 -21.63 -12.95
C VAL A 210 3.06 -22.75 -13.68
N THR A 211 2.54 -23.69 -12.90
CA THR A 211 1.83 -24.89 -13.38
C THR A 211 0.36 -24.80 -13.03
N GLN A 212 -0.45 -25.68 -13.63
CA GLN A 212 -1.85 -25.82 -13.24
C GLN A 212 -2.01 -26.20 -11.76
N GLY A 213 -1.07 -27.00 -11.22
CA GLY A 213 -1.04 -27.34 -9.80
C GLY A 213 -0.90 -26.10 -8.91
N ALA A 214 0.00 -25.18 -9.25
CA ALA A 214 0.14 -23.92 -8.54
C ALA A 214 -1.15 -23.08 -8.56
N ALA A 215 -1.82 -22.98 -9.72
CA ALA A 215 -3.10 -22.28 -9.84
C ALA A 215 -4.20 -22.90 -8.97
N ILE A 216 -4.31 -24.24 -8.95
CA ILE A 216 -5.28 -24.96 -8.11
C ILE A 216 -5.01 -24.71 -6.62
N ALA A 217 -3.74 -24.81 -6.20
CA ALA A 217 -3.35 -24.62 -4.81
C ALA A 217 -3.66 -23.19 -4.33
N MET A 218 -3.32 -22.17 -5.13
CA MET A 218 -3.63 -20.78 -4.82
C MET A 218 -5.12 -20.46 -4.88
N LEU A 219 -5.87 -21.08 -5.79
CA LEU A 219 -7.33 -20.99 -5.86
C LEU A 219 -7.99 -21.55 -4.58
N GLY A 220 -7.56 -22.73 -4.14
CA GLY A 220 -8.01 -23.32 -2.86
C GLY A 220 -7.68 -22.40 -1.68
N LYS A 221 -6.49 -21.81 -1.62
CA LYS A 221 -6.09 -20.85 -0.59
C LYS A 221 -6.95 -19.58 -0.63
N ALA A 222 -7.29 -19.07 -1.81
CA ALA A 222 -8.19 -17.93 -1.96
C ALA A 222 -9.62 -18.27 -1.49
N TYR A 223 -10.10 -19.50 -1.72
CA TYR A 223 -11.39 -19.96 -1.20
C TYR A 223 -11.42 -20.09 0.33
N ILE A 224 -10.33 -20.55 0.95
CA ILE A 224 -10.19 -20.50 2.42
C ILE A 224 -10.35 -19.07 2.95
N TRP A 225 -9.71 -18.09 2.29
CA TRP A 225 -9.84 -16.68 2.66
C TRP A 225 -11.25 -16.12 2.43
N LYS A 226 -11.97 -16.62 1.42
CA LYS A 226 -13.36 -16.28 1.16
C LYS A 226 -14.32 -16.88 2.19
N GLY A 227 -13.90 -17.91 2.92
CA GLY A 227 -14.76 -18.73 3.77
C GLY A 227 -15.60 -19.75 2.99
N ASP A 228 -15.27 -19.99 1.71
CA ASP A 228 -15.90 -21.03 0.90
C ASP A 228 -15.13 -22.35 1.05
N TYR A 229 -15.30 -22.96 2.22
CA TYR A 229 -14.54 -24.15 2.61
C TYR A 229 -14.84 -25.38 1.75
N GLN A 230 -16.05 -25.49 1.18
CA GLN A 230 -16.37 -26.60 0.28
C GLN A 230 -15.62 -26.46 -1.05
N ALA A 231 -15.62 -25.27 -1.67
CA ALA A 231 -14.84 -25.05 -2.88
C ALA A 231 -13.34 -25.23 -2.64
N ALA A 232 -12.83 -24.78 -1.48
CA ALA A 232 -11.44 -25.00 -1.10
C ALA A 232 -11.11 -26.50 -0.99
N LYS A 233 -11.97 -27.28 -0.30
CA LYS A 233 -11.82 -28.73 -0.17
C LYS A 233 -11.71 -29.40 -1.53
N ASP A 234 -12.66 -29.12 -2.42
CA ASP A 234 -12.74 -29.72 -3.75
C ASP A 234 -11.48 -29.41 -4.58
N GLU A 235 -10.98 -28.16 -4.52
CA GLU A 235 -9.74 -27.76 -5.20
C GLU A 235 -8.50 -28.47 -4.65
N PHE A 236 -8.37 -28.58 -3.31
CA PHE A 236 -7.24 -29.27 -2.70
C PHE A 236 -7.26 -30.78 -2.98
N GLU A 237 -8.43 -31.42 -3.01
CA GLU A 237 -8.55 -32.83 -3.37
C GLU A 237 -8.09 -33.10 -4.81
N ILE A 238 -8.28 -32.16 -5.75
CA ILE A 238 -7.77 -32.29 -7.12
C ILE A 238 -6.24 -32.33 -7.15
N ILE A 239 -5.56 -31.40 -6.45
CA ILE A 239 -4.10 -31.35 -6.44
C ILE A 239 -3.48 -32.52 -5.67
N MET A 240 -4.11 -32.92 -4.55
CA MET A 240 -3.71 -34.09 -3.77
C MET A 240 -3.86 -35.38 -4.58
N ASN A 241 -4.86 -35.46 -5.46
CA ASN A 241 -5.15 -36.63 -6.28
C ASN A 241 -4.85 -36.35 -7.75
N GLY A 242 -3.57 -36.43 -8.13
CA GLY A 242 -3.20 -36.58 -9.53
C GLY A 242 -2.01 -35.76 -10.01
N TYR A 243 -1.44 -34.89 -9.19
CA TYR A 243 -0.29 -34.05 -9.60
C TYR A 243 1.06 -34.60 -9.15
N GLY A 244 1.08 -35.65 -8.33
CA GLY A 244 2.32 -36.31 -7.90
C GLY A 244 3.10 -35.58 -6.81
N TYR A 245 2.54 -34.52 -6.22
CA TYR A 245 3.10 -33.85 -5.07
C TYR A 245 2.99 -34.72 -3.80
N ASP A 246 4.02 -34.68 -2.96
CA ASP A 246 4.03 -35.35 -1.66
C ASP A 246 4.99 -34.66 -0.70
N LEU A 247 4.91 -34.99 0.59
CA LEU A 247 5.85 -34.50 1.59
C LEU A 247 7.24 -35.08 1.34
N THR A 248 8.27 -34.22 1.39
CA THR A 248 9.65 -34.71 1.38
C THR A 248 9.96 -35.45 2.67
N GLN A 249 10.72 -36.55 2.55
CA GLN A 249 11.08 -37.36 3.71
C GLN A 249 11.95 -36.57 4.69
N LYS A 250 12.90 -35.78 4.17
CA LYS A 250 13.72 -34.87 4.95
C LYS A 250 13.17 -33.45 4.82
N TYR A 251 12.66 -32.93 5.92
CA TYR A 251 12.09 -31.58 5.96
C TYR A 251 13.08 -30.48 5.51
N GLU A 252 14.38 -30.68 5.73
CA GLU A 252 15.44 -29.75 5.31
C GLU A 252 15.61 -29.61 3.79
N ASP A 253 15.18 -30.60 3.00
CA ASP A 253 15.26 -30.57 1.53
C ASP A 253 14.34 -29.47 0.94
N ASN A 254 13.41 -28.92 1.73
CA ASN A 254 12.59 -27.79 1.30
C ASN A 254 13.31 -26.44 1.36
N PHE A 255 14.51 -26.39 1.95
CA PHE A 255 15.20 -25.14 2.27
C PHE A 255 16.64 -25.10 1.79
N ARG A 256 17.04 -26.01 0.89
CA ARG A 256 18.38 -26.05 0.28
C ARG A 256 18.30 -25.85 -1.23
N ASP A 257 19.38 -25.33 -1.80
CA ASP A 257 19.55 -25.09 -3.24
C ASP A 257 19.79 -26.41 -4.01
N ASP A 258 20.39 -27.41 -3.38
CA ASP A 258 20.67 -28.73 -3.99
C ASP A 258 19.46 -29.67 -4.08
N THR A 259 18.29 -29.23 -3.60
CA THR A 259 17.03 -30.01 -3.53
C THR A 259 15.81 -29.18 -3.96
N GLU A 260 16.04 -28.16 -4.79
CA GLU A 260 14.98 -27.36 -5.44
C GLU A 260 14.06 -28.19 -6.33
N PHE A 261 12.81 -27.76 -6.46
CA PHE A 261 11.78 -28.45 -7.25
C PHE A 261 11.56 -29.91 -6.83
N ASN A 262 11.74 -30.21 -5.55
CA ASN A 262 11.42 -31.52 -4.98
C ASN A 262 9.90 -31.81 -5.02
N ALA A 263 9.49 -33.02 -4.62
CA ALA A 263 8.09 -33.44 -4.68
C ALA A 263 7.11 -32.61 -3.82
N GLU A 264 7.60 -31.84 -2.84
CA GLU A 264 6.78 -30.97 -1.99
C GLU A 264 6.62 -29.56 -2.59
N SER A 265 7.42 -29.22 -3.60
CA SER A 265 7.43 -27.91 -4.24
C SER A 265 6.30 -27.75 -5.25
N ILE A 266 5.33 -26.88 -4.96
CA ILE A 266 4.24 -26.54 -5.89
C ILE A 266 4.59 -25.28 -6.68
N TRP A 267 5.13 -24.27 -6.00
CA TRP A 267 5.62 -23.04 -6.65
C TRP A 267 6.80 -22.44 -5.88
N GLU A 268 7.85 -22.12 -6.63
CA GLU A 268 9.10 -21.50 -6.15
C GLU A 268 9.40 -20.21 -6.92
N ILE A 269 10.04 -19.27 -6.24
CA ILE A 269 10.77 -18.16 -6.88
C ILE A 269 12.20 -18.61 -7.09
N ASN A 270 12.62 -18.60 -8.37
CA ASN A 270 13.93 -19.06 -8.76
C ASN A 270 15.01 -18.01 -8.53
N TYR A 271 16.11 -18.44 -7.93
CA TYR A 271 17.35 -17.69 -7.81
C TYR A 271 18.49 -18.44 -8.49
N ASP A 272 19.48 -17.70 -8.99
CA ASP A 272 20.62 -18.28 -9.72
C ASP A 272 21.80 -17.31 -9.64
N ALA A 273 23.03 -17.83 -9.72
CA ALA A 273 24.26 -17.04 -9.68
C ALA A 273 24.55 -16.42 -11.06
N LYS A 274 23.62 -15.59 -11.54
CA LYS A 274 23.70 -14.89 -12.83
C LYS A 274 23.62 -13.37 -12.64
N GLY A 275 24.17 -12.63 -13.60
CA GLY A 275 24.32 -11.17 -13.52
C GLY A 275 25.53 -10.74 -12.69
N ASN A 276 25.58 -9.48 -12.30
CA ASN A 276 26.70 -8.89 -11.59
C ASN A 276 26.74 -9.28 -10.11
N SER A 277 27.56 -10.27 -9.73
CA SER A 277 27.70 -10.72 -8.33
C SER A 277 28.02 -9.62 -7.31
N GLY A 278 28.60 -8.48 -7.75
CA GLY A 278 28.87 -7.31 -6.92
C GLY A 278 27.62 -6.47 -6.57
N ASP A 279 26.48 -6.77 -7.17
CA ASP A 279 25.21 -6.08 -7.00
C ASP A 279 24.48 -6.46 -5.69
N ALA A 280 25.19 -6.47 -4.56
CA ALA A 280 24.66 -6.92 -3.28
C ALA A 280 23.49 -6.04 -2.77
N TRP A 281 23.51 -4.76 -3.13
CA TRP A 281 22.48 -3.77 -2.77
C TRP A 281 21.55 -3.42 -3.94
N GLY A 282 21.67 -4.13 -5.06
CA GLY A 282 20.95 -3.84 -6.28
C GLY A 282 19.45 -3.90 -6.14
N ASN A 283 18.80 -2.87 -6.66
CA ASN A 283 17.39 -2.91 -7.06
C ASN A 283 17.27 -3.00 -8.60
N GLY A 284 18.32 -3.48 -9.27
CA GLY A 284 18.44 -3.43 -10.71
C GLY A 284 17.37 -4.29 -11.39
N THR A 285 16.72 -3.70 -12.40
CA THR A 285 15.96 -4.41 -13.44
C THR A 285 16.69 -4.37 -14.78
N SER A 286 18.00 -4.03 -14.76
CA SER A 286 18.84 -4.00 -15.95
C SER A 286 19.27 -5.41 -16.36
N ASP A 287 19.72 -5.54 -17.60
CA ASP A 287 20.13 -6.82 -18.20
C ASP A 287 21.24 -7.56 -17.44
N ASP A 288 21.99 -6.88 -16.55
CA ASP A 288 23.10 -7.45 -15.77
C ASP A 288 22.82 -7.46 -14.24
N SER A 289 21.56 -7.30 -13.84
CA SER A 289 21.19 -7.33 -12.41
C SER A 289 21.36 -8.73 -11.83
N PHE A 290 21.89 -8.83 -10.60
CA PHE A 290 22.14 -10.15 -10.01
C PHE A 290 20.82 -10.88 -9.68
N MET A 291 20.85 -12.18 -9.92
CA MET A 291 19.69 -13.07 -9.90
C MET A 291 19.56 -13.85 -8.58
N GLY A 292 20.18 -13.41 -7.49
CA GLY A 292 20.12 -14.05 -6.17
C GLY A 292 19.02 -13.51 -5.25
N ASN A 293 19.07 -13.87 -3.97
CA ASN A 293 18.34 -13.28 -2.85
C ASN A 293 19.29 -13.04 -1.68
N ASN A 294 18.94 -12.14 -0.77
CA ASN A 294 19.81 -11.77 0.35
C ASN A 294 19.31 -12.28 1.72
N LEU A 295 18.28 -13.14 1.78
CA LEU A 295 17.65 -13.54 3.05
C LEU A 295 18.66 -14.10 4.07
N ALA A 296 19.63 -14.89 3.61
CA ALA A 296 20.68 -15.46 4.45
C ALA A 296 21.58 -14.41 5.10
N HIS A 297 21.81 -13.28 4.44
CA HIS A 297 22.58 -12.20 5.04
C HIS A 297 21.75 -11.47 6.10
N TYR A 298 20.47 -11.24 5.87
CA TYR A 298 19.64 -10.51 6.83
C TYR A 298 19.33 -11.32 8.09
N PHE A 299 18.94 -12.59 7.90
CA PHE A 299 18.46 -13.44 8.99
C PHE A 299 19.53 -14.35 9.56
N GLY A 300 20.59 -14.60 8.80
CA GLY A 300 21.71 -15.39 9.25
C GLY A 300 22.49 -14.72 10.39
N PRO A 301 23.26 -15.53 11.14
CA PRO A 301 23.96 -15.11 12.33
C PRO A 301 25.16 -14.22 12.03
N THR A 302 25.50 -13.37 13.01
CA THR A 302 26.73 -12.59 12.99
C THR A 302 27.93 -13.53 13.14
N LEU A 303 28.92 -13.41 12.25
CA LEU A 303 30.17 -14.18 12.27
C LEU A 303 31.36 -13.23 12.25
N LYS A 304 32.42 -13.53 13.03
CA LYS A 304 33.73 -12.87 12.93
C LYS A 304 34.83 -13.92 12.76
N GLY A 305 35.64 -13.77 11.73
CA GLY A 305 36.80 -14.63 11.44
C GLY A 305 37.40 -14.33 10.06
N GLU A 306 38.68 -14.65 9.87
CA GLU A 306 39.32 -14.51 8.55
C GLU A 306 38.67 -15.50 7.55
N ASN A 307 37.99 -14.97 6.52
CA ASN A 307 37.41 -15.71 5.38
C ASN A 307 36.02 -16.36 5.55
N ILE A 308 35.22 -16.03 6.57
CA ILE A 308 33.80 -16.44 6.66
C ILE A 308 32.94 -15.19 6.88
N GLY A 309 32.02 -14.90 5.96
CA GLY A 309 31.15 -13.73 6.06
C GLY A 309 29.82 -14.06 6.76
N GLY A 310 29.48 -13.29 7.79
CA GLY A 310 28.22 -13.42 8.55
C GLY A 310 27.09 -12.52 8.06
N GLY A 311 25.93 -12.71 8.69
CA GLY A 311 24.71 -11.94 8.50
C GLY A 311 24.44 -10.92 9.62
N TRP A 312 23.22 -10.41 9.67
CA TRP A 312 22.77 -9.35 10.58
C TRP A 312 21.86 -9.81 11.71
N TYR A 313 21.56 -11.10 11.80
CA TYR A 313 20.86 -11.70 12.93
C TYR A 313 19.47 -11.10 13.20
N LYS A 314 18.77 -10.64 12.16
CA LYS A 314 17.54 -9.85 12.33
C LYS A 314 16.30 -10.64 12.76
N MET A 315 16.21 -11.91 12.40
CA MET A 315 15.03 -12.75 12.66
C MET A 315 15.40 -13.95 13.53
N GLN A 316 14.76 -14.07 14.71
CA GLN A 316 14.96 -15.18 15.64
C GLN A 316 13.66 -15.95 15.90
N PRO A 317 13.72 -17.24 16.28
CA PRO A 317 12.51 -17.94 16.68
C PRO A 317 11.92 -17.32 17.95
N SER A 318 10.60 -17.21 18.02
CA SER A 318 9.94 -16.71 19.22
C SER A 318 10.04 -17.71 20.38
N LEU A 319 9.89 -17.22 21.60
CA LEU A 319 9.76 -18.05 22.79
C LEU A 319 8.58 -19.01 22.69
N TYR A 320 7.46 -18.55 22.13
CA TYR A 320 6.27 -19.37 21.94
C TYR A 320 6.53 -20.53 20.97
N LEU A 321 7.18 -20.27 19.84
CA LEU A 321 7.56 -21.30 18.88
C LEU A 321 8.44 -22.38 19.52
N ILE A 322 9.46 -21.98 20.30
CA ILE A 322 10.33 -22.92 21.01
C ILE A 322 9.54 -23.76 22.01
N LYS A 323 8.65 -23.15 22.81
CA LYS A 323 7.78 -23.88 23.74
C LYS A 323 6.94 -24.93 23.02
N GLU A 324 6.38 -24.60 21.86
CA GLU A 324 5.56 -25.53 21.09
C GLU A 324 6.38 -26.69 20.49
N PHE A 325 7.59 -26.42 19.98
CA PHE A 325 8.48 -27.48 19.48
C PHE A 325 8.89 -28.49 20.55
N ILE A 326 9.17 -28.04 21.78
CA ILE A 326 9.64 -28.91 22.86
C ILE A 326 8.52 -29.51 23.71
N SER A 327 7.26 -29.09 23.49
CA SER A 327 6.10 -29.53 24.27
C SER A 327 5.75 -31.01 24.06
N GLU A 328 6.16 -31.60 22.94
CA GLU A 328 5.90 -33.00 22.60
C GLU A 328 7.23 -33.70 22.26
N GLN A 329 7.67 -34.59 23.15
CA GLN A 329 8.87 -35.39 22.90
C GLN A 329 8.58 -36.48 21.87
N ARG A 330 9.62 -36.84 21.10
CA ARG A 330 9.54 -37.96 20.17
C ARG A 330 9.65 -39.30 20.93
N PRO A 331 9.12 -40.40 20.35
CA PRO A 331 9.19 -41.72 20.99
C PRO A 331 10.64 -42.13 21.32
N GLU A 332 10.82 -42.87 22.41
CA GLU A 332 12.11 -43.43 22.82
C GLU A 332 12.78 -44.19 21.65
N GLY A 333 14.09 -44.00 21.48
CA GLY A 333 14.85 -44.57 20.35
C GLY A 333 14.79 -43.76 19.04
N SER A 334 14.09 -42.63 19.04
CA SER A 334 14.13 -41.65 17.94
C SER A 334 15.54 -41.07 17.73
N ASP A 335 15.82 -40.63 16.50
CA ASP A 335 17.08 -39.99 16.05
C ASP A 335 17.24 -38.52 16.49
N SER A 336 16.25 -37.98 17.21
CA SER A 336 16.32 -36.69 17.91
C SER A 336 15.33 -36.69 19.06
N LYS A 337 15.57 -35.87 20.09
CA LYS A 337 14.72 -35.77 21.27
C LYS A 337 13.35 -35.14 20.98
N TRP A 338 13.36 -34.04 20.23
CA TRP A 338 12.16 -33.26 19.90
C TRP A 338 11.80 -33.36 18.42
N ASP A 339 10.69 -32.74 18.04
CA ASP A 339 10.19 -32.62 16.66
C ASP A 339 11.32 -32.38 15.65
N LYS A 340 11.39 -33.17 14.57
CA LYS A 340 12.46 -33.08 13.57
C LYS A 340 12.59 -31.69 12.95
N ARG A 341 11.47 -30.97 12.84
CA ARG A 341 11.42 -29.63 12.24
C ARG A 341 12.18 -28.61 13.07
N LEU A 342 12.26 -28.77 14.40
CA LEU A 342 13.04 -27.89 15.26
C LEU A 342 14.52 -27.82 14.82
N TYR A 343 15.11 -28.94 14.41
CA TYR A 343 16.52 -29.04 14.02
C TYR A 343 16.82 -28.48 12.63
N THR A 344 15.78 -28.20 11.83
CA THR A 344 15.87 -27.49 10.54
C THR A 344 15.52 -26.02 10.70
N THR A 345 14.53 -25.71 11.55
CA THR A 345 14.07 -24.33 11.80
C THR A 345 15.04 -23.56 12.66
N CYS A 346 15.57 -24.18 13.72
CA CYS A 346 16.42 -23.55 14.72
C CYS A 346 17.79 -24.21 14.79
N PHE A 347 18.78 -23.40 15.15
CA PHE A 347 20.10 -23.87 15.56
C PHE A 347 20.26 -23.64 17.07
N PHE A 348 20.70 -24.68 17.75
CA PHE A 348 20.93 -24.73 19.18
C PHE A 348 21.96 -25.82 19.46
N LYS A 349 22.55 -25.80 20.65
CA LYS A 349 23.45 -26.86 21.09
C LYS A 349 22.62 -28.02 21.61
N TYR A 350 22.69 -29.17 20.94
CA TYR A 350 21.83 -30.32 21.23
C TYR A 350 22.27 -31.03 22.51
N SER A 351 23.58 -31.09 22.74
CA SER A 351 24.18 -31.70 23.94
C SER A 351 23.78 -30.99 25.23
N ASP A 352 23.49 -29.68 25.19
CA ASP A 352 22.98 -28.91 26.32
C ASP A 352 21.65 -29.48 26.86
N PHE A 353 20.89 -30.20 26.03
CA PHE A 353 19.59 -30.78 26.39
C PHE A 353 19.59 -32.31 26.39
N GLY A 354 20.77 -32.93 26.40
CA GLY A 354 20.92 -34.39 26.42
C GLY A 354 20.35 -35.09 25.19
N ASP A 355 20.39 -34.44 24.03
CA ASP A 355 19.92 -35.04 22.79
C ASP A 355 20.82 -36.20 22.34
N VAL A 356 20.24 -37.15 21.62
CA VAL A 356 20.99 -38.25 20.98
C VAL A 356 21.68 -37.79 19.69
N LYS A 357 21.19 -36.72 19.07
CA LYS A 357 21.77 -36.12 17.88
C LYS A 357 23.06 -35.36 18.25
N PRO A 358 24.18 -35.59 17.57
CA PRO A 358 25.42 -34.86 17.85
C PRO A 358 25.28 -33.38 17.46
N ASP A 359 25.97 -32.51 18.21
CA ASP A 359 26.02 -31.08 17.92
C ASP A 359 26.45 -30.81 16.48
N GLU A 360 25.70 -29.93 15.80
CA GLU A 360 25.95 -29.58 14.41
C GLU A 360 26.96 -28.44 14.29
N LYS A 361 27.83 -28.52 13.28
CA LYS A 361 28.77 -27.46 12.91
C LYS A 361 28.37 -26.85 11.58
N PHE A 362 28.32 -25.53 11.50
CA PHE A 362 27.84 -24.83 10.31
C PHE A 362 28.99 -24.40 9.40
N TYR A 363 28.63 -23.98 8.19
CA TYR A 363 29.53 -23.32 7.23
C TYR A 363 30.78 -24.16 6.93
N GLY A 364 30.56 -25.43 6.57
CA GLY A 364 31.64 -26.37 6.24
C GLY A 364 32.40 -26.90 7.45
N GLY A 365 31.75 -26.96 8.61
CA GLY A 365 32.34 -27.47 9.86
C GLY A 365 33.25 -26.47 10.57
N LYS A 366 33.15 -25.18 10.23
CA LYS A 366 34.06 -24.12 10.70
C LYS A 366 33.53 -23.33 11.89
N VAL A 367 32.22 -23.40 12.15
CA VAL A 367 31.56 -22.59 13.19
C VAL A 367 30.72 -23.49 14.09
N GLU A 368 30.98 -23.43 15.40
CA GLU A 368 30.19 -24.08 16.44
C GLU A 368 29.08 -23.15 16.95
N PHE A 369 28.08 -23.73 17.63
CA PHE A 369 26.98 -22.96 18.21
C PHE A 369 27.45 -21.89 19.21
N ASP A 370 28.33 -22.26 20.15
CA ASP A 370 28.75 -21.38 21.25
C ASP A 370 29.49 -20.14 20.74
N ASP A 371 30.34 -20.30 19.72
CA ASP A 371 31.06 -19.20 19.07
C ASP A 371 30.09 -18.25 18.37
N MET A 372 29.09 -18.79 17.70
CA MET A 372 28.13 -17.99 16.94
C MET A 372 27.14 -17.26 17.85
N PHE A 373 26.65 -17.91 18.90
CA PHE A 373 25.81 -17.28 19.90
C PHE A 373 26.58 -16.21 20.68
N LYS A 374 27.87 -16.42 20.96
CA LYS A 374 28.74 -15.40 21.56
C LYS A 374 28.65 -14.10 20.76
N TRP A 375 28.90 -14.12 19.44
CA TRP A 375 28.86 -12.90 18.61
C TRP A 375 27.50 -12.19 18.55
N THR A 376 26.42 -12.92 18.84
CA THR A 376 25.08 -12.35 18.95
C THR A 376 24.91 -11.48 20.20
N VAL A 377 25.44 -11.94 21.35
CA VAL A 377 25.24 -11.27 22.64
C VAL A 377 26.33 -10.26 22.98
N LEU A 378 27.46 -10.25 22.25
CA LEU A 378 28.53 -9.28 22.46
C LEU A 378 28.22 -7.91 21.81
N PRO A 379 28.49 -6.78 22.50
CA PRO A 379 28.30 -5.42 22.00
C PRO A 379 29.36 -4.95 20.99
N GLU A 380 30.07 -5.85 20.31
CA GLU A 380 31.23 -5.52 19.47
C GLU A 380 30.90 -5.37 17.97
N GLY A 381 29.71 -4.86 17.63
CA GLY A 381 29.37 -4.48 16.26
C GLY A 381 29.94 -3.11 15.89
N ASP A 382 30.06 -2.82 14.59
CA ASP A 382 30.52 -1.54 14.02
C ASP A 382 29.60 -0.33 14.29
N GLY A 383 28.59 -0.50 15.16
CA GLY A 383 27.60 0.52 15.50
C GLY A 383 26.61 0.87 14.38
N LYS A 384 26.70 0.21 13.21
CA LYS A 384 26.01 0.70 12.00
C LYS A 384 24.53 0.34 11.92
N TYR A 385 24.03 -0.57 12.76
CA TYR A 385 22.61 -0.99 12.78
C TYR A 385 22.11 -1.37 14.19
N GLY A 386 22.49 -0.62 15.23
CA GLY A 386 21.83 -0.68 16.56
C GLY A 386 22.05 -1.92 17.45
N ILE A 387 22.48 -3.07 16.91
CA ILE A 387 22.75 -4.30 17.69
C ILE A 387 23.86 -4.08 18.74
N ALA A 388 24.79 -3.17 18.47
CA ALA A 388 26.06 -3.02 19.19
C ALA A 388 26.02 -2.22 20.51
N LYS A 389 24.89 -1.69 20.99
CA LYS A 389 24.91 -0.95 22.27
C LYS A 389 24.47 -1.76 23.48
N GLN A 390 23.82 -2.91 23.31
CA GLN A 390 23.12 -3.50 24.45
C GLN A 390 23.12 -5.04 24.60
N GLY A 391 23.55 -5.84 23.60
CA GLY A 391 23.79 -7.28 23.78
C GLY A 391 22.56 -8.08 24.25
N TYR A 392 21.57 -8.25 23.36
CA TYR A 392 20.31 -8.93 23.69
C TYR A 392 20.06 -10.16 22.83
N ALA A 393 19.43 -11.15 23.42
CA ALA A 393 18.79 -12.26 22.71
C ALA A 393 17.34 -12.42 23.21
N PRO A 394 16.49 -13.17 22.51
CA PRO A 394 15.18 -13.54 23.04
C PRO A 394 15.28 -14.16 24.44
N ALA A 395 14.36 -13.82 25.32
CA ALA A 395 14.30 -14.30 26.71
C ALA A 395 13.77 -15.73 26.82
N TYR A 396 14.42 -16.67 26.14
CA TYR A 396 14.02 -18.08 26.14
C TYR A 396 13.95 -18.68 27.56
N PRO A 397 13.04 -19.64 27.78
CA PRO A 397 12.89 -20.27 29.08
C PRO A 397 14.12 -21.10 29.45
N VAL A 398 14.30 -21.33 30.75
CA VAL A 398 15.16 -22.40 31.24
C VAL A 398 14.47 -23.73 30.97
N ILE A 399 15.13 -24.63 30.25
CA ILE A 399 14.63 -25.95 29.85
C ILE A 399 15.51 -26.99 30.54
N GLU A 400 14.90 -27.83 31.37
CA GLU A 400 15.61 -28.91 32.09
C GLU A 400 16.85 -28.42 32.89
N GLY A 401 16.78 -27.20 33.44
CA GLY A 401 17.86 -26.59 34.22
C GLY A 401 18.92 -25.86 33.38
N VAL A 402 18.77 -25.82 32.05
CA VAL A 402 19.68 -25.15 31.12
C VAL A 402 19.03 -23.91 30.51
N GLN A 403 19.75 -22.80 30.51
CA GLN A 403 19.28 -21.56 29.90
C GLN A 403 19.06 -21.77 28.40
N GLY A 404 17.85 -21.50 27.90
CA GLY A 404 17.53 -21.62 26.49
C GLY A 404 18.38 -20.68 25.63
N ARG A 405 19.00 -21.23 24.58
CA ARG A 405 19.75 -20.50 23.56
C ARG A 405 19.40 -21.07 22.19
N PHE A 406 18.67 -20.29 21.40
CA PHE A 406 18.22 -20.69 20.06
C PHE A 406 18.45 -19.56 19.07
N MET A 407 18.86 -19.91 17.86
CA MET A 407 19.02 -19.01 16.73
C MET A 407 18.22 -19.53 15.54
N MET A 408 17.84 -18.64 14.63
CA MET A 408 17.20 -19.05 13.38
C MET A 408 18.20 -19.80 12.49
N LYS A 409 17.80 -20.96 11.96
CA LYS A 409 18.58 -21.77 11.00
C LYS A 409 17.99 -21.68 9.61
N LYS A 410 16.67 -21.82 9.48
CA LYS A 410 15.97 -21.70 8.20
C LYS A 410 16.30 -20.33 7.58
N PHE A 411 16.55 -20.31 6.28
CA PHE A 411 17.02 -19.13 5.53
C PHE A 411 18.43 -18.62 5.85
N ALA A 412 19.24 -19.26 6.72
CA ALA A 412 20.59 -18.78 7.07
C ALA A 412 21.73 -19.37 6.20
N ALA A 413 21.40 -20.11 5.14
CA ALA A 413 22.36 -20.78 4.24
C ALA A 413 23.44 -21.61 4.99
N TRP A 414 23.05 -22.32 6.05
CA TRP A 414 23.97 -22.95 7.01
C TRP A 414 24.93 -23.99 6.40
N TRP A 415 24.57 -24.54 5.25
CA TRP A 415 25.37 -25.54 4.53
C TRP A 415 26.49 -24.93 3.68
N VAL A 416 26.50 -23.61 3.47
CA VAL A 416 27.41 -22.92 2.57
C VAL A 416 28.78 -22.70 3.25
N PRO A 417 29.90 -23.30 2.78
CA PRO A 417 31.18 -23.26 3.52
C PRO A 417 31.81 -21.87 3.72
N THR A 418 31.34 -20.87 2.96
CA THR A 418 31.84 -19.49 2.93
C THR A 418 31.04 -18.52 3.81
N GLY A 419 30.00 -19.02 4.50
CA GLY A 419 29.13 -18.21 5.36
C GLY A 419 27.81 -17.84 4.68
N CYS A 420 27.21 -16.73 5.11
CA CYS A 420 25.92 -16.25 4.62
C CYS A 420 25.94 -14.79 4.13
N THR A 421 27.13 -14.17 4.01
CA THR A 421 27.23 -12.77 3.61
C THR A 421 26.78 -12.49 2.18
N MET A 422 26.10 -11.37 1.93
CA MET A 422 25.70 -10.97 0.58
C MET A 422 26.85 -10.39 -0.27
N TYR A 423 27.96 -9.96 0.34
CA TYR A 423 29.01 -9.17 -0.32
C TYR A 423 29.96 -9.97 -1.20
N SER A 424 30.15 -11.25 -0.87
CA SER A 424 31.20 -12.07 -1.48
C SER A 424 30.82 -13.54 -1.63
N ASN A 425 29.55 -13.91 -1.42
CA ASN A 425 29.11 -15.29 -1.39
C ASN A 425 27.83 -15.54 -2.18
N ASP A 426 28.00 -15.87 -3.47
CA ASP A 426 26.91 -16.18 -4.39
C ASP A 426 26.14 -17.44 -3.96
N ALA A 427 26.83 -18.47 -3.46
CA ALA A 427 26.20 -19.72 -3.04
C ALA A 427 25.19 -19.54 -1.90
N GLY A 428 25.38 -18.53 -1.04
CA GLY A 428 24.41 -18.18 0.01
C GLY A 428 23.17 -17.45 -0.50
N ARG A 429 23.14 -17.06 -1.78
CA ARG A 429 22.13 -16.19 -2.39
C ARG A 429 21.26 -16.88 -3.45
N ILE A 430 21.49 -18.17 -3.74
CA ILE A 430 20.81 -18.85 -4.85
C ILE A 430 19.70 -19.82 -4.43
N ASN A 431 19.45 -19.98 -3.13
CA ASN A 431 18.40 -20.87 -2.66
C ASN A 431 17.00 -20.33 -2.98
N ASN A 432 16.20 -21.09 -3.71
CA ASN A 432 14.83 -20.73 -4.07
C ASN A 432 13.92 -20.52 -2.86
N LEU A 433 13.02 -19.55 -2.99
CA LEU A 433 11.96 -19.33 -2.00
C LEU A 433 10.72 -20.13 -2.41
N ARG A 434 10.30 -21.09 -1.59
CA ARG A 434 9.11 -21.91 -1.81
C ARG A 434 7.88 -21.14 -1.35
N ILE A 435 7.04 -20.71 -2.28
CA ILE A 435 5.85 -19.88 -2.00
C ILE A 435 4.62 -20.74 -1.66
N MET A 436 4.52 -21.91 -2.30
CA MET A 436 3.48 -22.89 -2.00
C MET A 436 4.12 -24.27 -1.94
N ARG A 437 3.91 -24.96 -0.81
CA ARG A 437 4.37 -26.33 -0.55
C ARG A 437 3.18 -27.26 -0.39
N PHE A 438 3.37 -28.54 -0.69
CA PHE A 438 2.32 -29.55 -0.51
C PHE A 438 1.87 -29.70 0.96
N ALA A 439 2.76 -29.44 1.93
CA ALA A 439 2.36 -29.38 3.33
C ALA A 439 1.28 -28.31 3.60
N GLU A 440 1.30 -27.18 2.88
CA GLU A 440 0.30 -26.12 3.09
C GLU A 440 -1.04 -26.55 2.53
N VAL A 441 -1.04 -27.20 1.36
CA VAL A 441 -2.24 -27.84 0.79
C VAL A 441 -2.87 -28.81 1.80
N LEU A 442 -2.08 -29.68 2.44
CA LEU A 442 -2.60 -30.62 3.44
C LEU A 442 -3.25 -29.91 4.63
N LEU A 443 -2.61 -28.87 5.16
CA LEU A 443 -3.11 -28.19 6.35
C LEU A 443 -4.27 -27.23 6.04
N LEU A 444 -4.35 -26.66 4.84
CA LEU A 444 -5.52 -25.91 4.37
C LEU A 444 -6.68 -26.86 4.02
N HIS A 445 -6.42 -28.02 3.44
CA HIS A 445 -7.43 -29.05 3.22
C HIS A 445 -7.97 -29.61 4.54
N ALA A 446 -7.12 -29.80 5.55
CA ALA A 446 -7.55 -30.21 6.88
C ALA A 446 -8.49 -29.18 7.51
N GLU A 447 -8.21 -27.89 7.34
CA GLU A 447 -9.07 -26.81 7.80
C GLU A 447 -10.41 -26.81 7.05
N ALA A 448 -10.39 -26.92 5.71
CA ALA A 448 -11.60 -27.05 4.91
C ALA A 448 -12.45 -28.27 5.28
N CYS A 449 -11.81 -29.42 5.52
CA CYS A 449 -12.46 -30.62 6.01
C CYS A 449 -13.16 -30.35 7.34
N LEU A 450 -12.47 -29.71 8.28
CA LEU A 450 -13.03 -29.44 9.59
C LEU A 450 -14.22 -28.47 9.55
N GLU A 451 -14.13 -27.44 8.71
CA GLU A 451 -15.23 -26.48 8.49
C GLU A 451 -16.42 -27.10 7.73
N THR A 452 -16.19 -28.20 7.01
CA THR A 452 -17.23 -29.00 6.35
C THR A 452 -17.67 -30.24 7.15
N ASN A 453 -17.30 -30.30 8.44
CA ASN A 453 -17.62 -31.38 9.39
C ASN A 453 -17.00 -32.76 9.06
N ASP A 454 -15.88 -32.79 8.35
CA ASP A 454 -15.09 -33.98 8.06
C ASP A 454 -13.85 -34.07 8.99
N GLU A 455 -14.09 -34.43 10.25
CA GLU A 455 -13.02 -34.59 11.26
C GLU A 455 -11.99 -35.66 10.86
N SER A 456 -12.44 -36.73 10.19
CA SER A 456 -11.55 -37.81 9.75
C SER A 456 -10.61 -37.36 8.64
N GLY A 457 -11.10 -36.59 7.66
CA GLY A 457 -10.28 -35.97 6.63
C GLY A 457 -9.24 -35.03 7.23
N ALA A 458 -9.66 -34.17 8.16
CA ALA A 458 -8.77 -33.24 8.86
C ALA A 458 -7.65 -33.96 9.62
N MET A 459 -7.99 -34.96 10.43
CA MET A 459 -6.99 -35.71 11.20
C MET A 459 -6.05 -36.54 10.32
N LYS A 460 -6.52 -37.05 9.18
CA LYS A 460 -5.67 -37.76 8.22
C LYS A 460 -4.53 -36.87 7.74
N ASP A 461 -4.82 -35.63 7.33
CA ASP A 461 -3.79 -34.74 6.78
C ASP A 461 -2.89 -34.14 7.86
N ILE A 462 -3.44 -33.80 9.03
CA ILE A 462 -2.65 -33.41 10.21
C ILE A 462 -1.66 -34.52 10.57
N ASN A 463 -2.10 -35.78 10.58
CA ASN A 463 -1.24 -36.91 10.92
C ASN A 463 -0.14 -37.16 9.88
N ARG A 464 -0.36 -36.88 8.59
CA ARG A 464 0.72 -36.94 7.59
C ARG A 464 1.86 -35.98 7.94
N ILE A 465 1.54 -34.75 8.35
CA ILE A 465 2.54 -33.77 8.80
C ILE A 465 3.25 -34.26 10.06
N ARG A 466 2.50 -34.75 11.05
CA ARG A 466 3.05 -35.26 12.32
C ARG A 466 4.01 -36.43 12.10
N VAL A 467 3.61 -37.41 11.30
CA VAL A 467 4.45 -38.58 11.00
C VAL A 467 5.73 -38.19 10.27
N ARG A 468 5.65 -37.28 9.29
CA ARG A 468 6.86 -36.74 8.62
C ARG A 468 7.78 -36.05 9.62
N ALA A 469 7.23 -35.28 10.56
CA ALA A 469 7.96 -34.62 11.64
C ALA A 469 8.55 -35.59 12.69
N GLY A 470 8.30 -36.90 12.56
CA GLY A 470 8.77 -37.92 13.50
C GLY A 470 7.97 -37.98 14.80
N LEU A 471 6.76 -37.41 14.81
CA LEU A 471 5.80 -37.47 15.91
C LEU A 471 4.80 -38.63 15.68
N PRO A 472 4.25 -39.22 16.75
CA PRO A 472 3.19 -40.22 16.61
C PRO A 472 1.91 -39.61 16.04
N GLU A 473 1.07 -40.43 15.42
CA GLU A 473 -0.28 -40.02 15.03
C GLU A 473 -1.11 -39.66 16.28
N LYS A 474 -2.00 -38.68 16.14
CA LYS A 474 -3.03 -38.35 17.13
C LYS A 474 -4.40 -38.75 16.60
N ASN A 475 -5.29 -39.11 17.52
CA ASN A 475 -6.70 -39.37 17.23
C ASN A 475 -7.55 -38.45 18.10
N LEU A 476 -7.71 -37.21 17.66
CA LEU A 476 -8.51 -36.21 18.33
C LEU A 476 -9.94 -36.23 17.76
N SER A 477 -10.90 -35.83 18.57
CA SER A 477 -12.30 -35.68 18.19
C SER A 477 -12.82 -34.32 18.64
N GLY A 478 -13.76 -33.75 17.89
CA GLY A 478 -14.32 -32.45 18.18
C GLY A 478 -13.53 -31.31 17.55
N LYS A 479 -14.25 -30.41 16.90
CA LYS A 479 -13.72 -29.29 16.13
C LYS A 479 -12.64 -28.48 16.86
N ASP A 480 -12.87 -28.07 18.10
CA ASP A 480 -11.93 -27.20 18.81
C ASP A 480 -10.58 -27.87 19.09
N ALA A 481 -10.59 -29.16 19.45
CA ALA A 481 -9.36 -29.91 19.73
C ALA A 481 -8.55 -30.14 18.46
N ILE A 482 -9.23 -30.50 17.35
CA ILE A 482 -8.60 -30.71 16.05
C ILE A 482 -8.06 -29.39 15.50
N MET A 483 -8.82 -28.30 15.61
CA MET A 483 -8.38 -26.96 15.18
C MET A 483 -7.17 -26.49 15.97
N THR A 484 -7.13 -26.73 17.28
CA THR A 484 -5.95 -26.40 18.12
C THR A 484 -4.70 -27.14 17.64
N GLU A 485 -4.81 -28.44 17.34
CA GLU A 485 -3.70 -29.22 16.79
C GLU A 485 -3.32 -28.75 15.38
N LEU A 486 -4.28 -28.41 14.53
CA LEU A 486 -4.04 -27.86 13.19
C LEU A 486 -3.25 -26.54 13.27
N GLN A 487 -3.68 -25.62 14.13
CA GLN A 487 -3.03 -24.32 14.34
C GLN A 487 -1.60 -24.49 14.86
N LYS A 488 -1.38 -25.48 15.75
CA LYS A 488 -0.04 -25.87 16.20
C LYS A 488 0.81 -26.45 15.08
N GLN A 489 0.28 -27.40 14.31
CA GLN A 489 1.04 -27.99 13.21
C GLN A 489 1.40 -26.95 12.15
N LYS A 490 0.51 -26.00 11.83
CA LYS A 490 0.82 -24.87 10.94
C LYS A 490 1.92 -23.96 11.50
N LEU A 491 1.90 -23.64 12.80
CA LEU A 491 2.98 -22.88 13.46
C LEU A 491 4.34 -23.58 13.30
N LEU A 492 4.41 -24.87 13.62
CA LEU A 492 5.66 -25.63 13.60
C LEU A 492 6.16 -25.91 12.18
N GLU A 493 5.24 -26.07 11.23
CA GLU A 493 5.52 -26.40 9.83
C GLU A 493 5.99 -25.20 9.01
N PHE A 494 5.47 -23.99 9.27
CA PHE A 494 5.64 -22.80 8.42
C PHE A 494 6.35 -21.62 9.10
N ALA A 495 6.97 -21.82 10.27
CA ALA A 495 7.71 -20.75 10.95
C ALA A 495 8.74 -20.09 10.02
N GLY A 496 8.66 -18.76 9.87
CA GLY A 496 9.54 -17.98 8.99
C GLY A 496 9.15 -17.93 7.51
N GLU A 497 8.06 -18.58 7.09
CA GLU A 497 7.70 -18.74 5.67
C GLU A 497 6.57 -17.80 5.21
N ASN A 498 6.38 -16.67 5.89
CA ASN A 498 5.42 -15.61 5.55
C ASN A 498 3.95 -16.07 5.55
N ILE A 499 3.60 -17.05 6.40
CA ILE A 499 2.23 -17.60 6.52
C ILE A 499 1.57 -17.23 7.86
N ARG A 500 2.37 -17.09 8.93
CA ARG A 500 1.81 -17.05 10.30
C ARG A 500 0.91 -15.84 10.57
N TRP A 501 1.32 -14.64 10.14
CA TRP A 501 0.51 -13.43 10.33
C TRP A 501 -0.86 -13.55 9.63
N ASP A 502 -0.84 -14.00 8.37
CA ASP A 502 -2.04 -14.23 7.56
C ASP A 502 -3.02 -15.19 8.24
N ASP A 503 -2.52 -16.31 8.79
CA ASP A 503 -3.35 -17.24 9.54
C ASP A 503 -3.93 -16.62 10.82
N MET A 504 -3.13 -15.86 11.58
CA MET A 504 -3.59 -15.18 12.80
C MET A 504 -4.68 -14.14 12.50
N VAL A 505 -4.51 -13.35 11.44
CA VAL A 505 -5.53 -12.41 10.96
C VAL A 505 -6.81 -13.15 10.55
N ARG A 506 -6.69 -14.28 9.86
CA ARG A 506 -7.86 -15.01 9.39
C ARG A 506 -8.61 -15.74 10.52
N TRP A 507 -7.90 -16.28 11.51
CA TRP A 507 -8.50 -16.96 12.65
C TRP A 507 -9.05 -16.02 13.73
N TYR A 508 -8.43 -14.85 13.92
CA TYR A 508 -8.72 -13.97 15.06
C TYR A 508 -9.04 -12.52 14.68
N GLY A 509 -8.92 -12.11 13.41
CA GLY A 509 -9.10 -10.73 12.97
C GLY A 509 -10.50 -10.16 13.15
N ASN A 510 -11.51 -11.02 13.30
CA ASN A 510 -12.89 -10.62 13.67
C ASN A 510 -13.02 -10.26 15.16
N ASP A 511 -12.03 -10.59 15.99
CA ASP A 511 -11.93 -10.19 17.40
C ASP A 511 -10.50 -9.67 17.69
N PRO A 512 -10.19 -8.42 17.31
CA PRO A 512 -8.86 -7.84 17.51
C PRO A 512 -8.41 -7.79 18.97
N ALA A 513 -9.35 -7.73 19.92
CA ALA A 513 -9.03 -7.76 21.35
C ALA A 513 -8.50 -9.13 21.77
N LYS A 514 -9.12 -10.22 21.27
CA LYS A 514 -8.62 -11.58 21.45
C LYS A 514 -7.25 -11.78 20.80
N LEU A 515 -7.06 -11.30 19.56
CA LEU A 515 -5.75 -11.38 18.90
C LEU A 515 -4.68 -10.65 19.70
N LYS A 516 -4.98 -9.44 20.18
CA LYS A 516 -4.09 -8.67 21.07
C LYS A 516 -3.71 -9.47 22.32
N ALA A 517 -4.69 -10.07 22.99
CA ALA A 517 -4.46 -10.88 24.18
C ALA A 517 -3.55 -12.09 23.89
N ILE A 518 -3.79 -12.79 22.77
CA ILE A 518 -2.95 -13.91 22.31
C ILE A 518 -1.51 -13.44 22.07
N MET A 519 -1.32 -12.30 21.39
CA MET A 519 0.01 -11.74 21.13
C MET A 519 0.72 -11.38 22.44
N HIS A 520 0.03 -10.77 23.40
CA HIS A 520 0.62 -10.49 24.72
C HIS A 520 0.99 -11.75 25.50
N GLU A 521 0.15 -12.78 25.46
CA GLU A 521 0.42 -14.07 26.11
C GLU A 521 1.66 -14.76 25.52
N ARG A 522 1.83 -14.64 24.20
CA ARG A 522 2.85 -15.36 23.42
C ARG A 522 4.07 -14.51 23.07
N LYS A 523 4.13 -13.27 23.56
CA LYS A 523 5.23 -12.35 23.26
C LYS A 523 6.58 -12.87 23.74
N THR A 524 7.60 -12.39 23.09
CA THR A 524 9.00 -12.70 23.37
C THR A 524 9.71 -11.43 23.82
N ASP A 525 10.03 -11.36 25.10
CA ASP A 525 10.81 -10.25 25.65
C ASP A 525 12.32 -10.43 25.37
N SER A 526 13.11 -9.37 25.56
CA SER A 526 14.56 -9.39 25.41
C SER A 526 15.29 -9.68 26.72
N GLN A 527 16.19 -10.66 26.69
CA GLN A 527 17.13 -10.98 27.76
C GLN A 527 18.42 -10.16 27.64
N HIS A 528 18.82 -9.51 28.74
CA HIS A 528 20.08 -8.76 28.82
C HIS A 528 21.20 -9.67 29.29
N TYR A 529 22.38 -9.53 28.70
CA TYR A 529 23.58 -10.29 29.07
C TYR A 529 24.66 -9.37 29.64
N GLU A 530 25.38 -9.85 30.65
CA GLU A 530 26.60 -9.22 31.15
C GLU A 530 27.83 -9.95 30.61
N LEU A 531 28.87 -9.17 30.32
CA LEU A 531 30.14 -9.68 29.82
C LEU A 531 31.09 -9.98 30.98
N ILE A 532 31.80 -11.09 30.87
CA ILE A 532 32.75 -11.55 31.88
C ILE A 532 34.15 -11.34 31.32
N TYR A 533 34.94 -10.52 32.03
CA TYR A 533 36.33 -10.24 31.70
C TYR A 533 37.25 -10.78 32.79
N GLU A 534 38.36 -11.40 32.38
CA GLU A 534 39.45 -11.81 33.26
C GLU A 534 40.74 -11.10 32.85
N GLU A 535 41.65 -10.89 33.80
CA GLU A 535 42.95 -10.27 33.54
C GLU A 535 43.94 -11.34 33.07
N ASN A 536 44.53 -11.14 31.89
CA ASN A 536 45.57 -12.03 31.38
C ASN A 536 46.91 -11.81 32.11
N GLU A 537 47.91 -12.66 31.85
CA GLU A 537 49.23 -12.59 32.50
C GLU A 537 49.96 -11.24 32.31
N SER A 538 49.57 -10.45 31.31
CA SER A 538 50.08 -9.09 31.03
C SER A 538 49.28 -7.97 31.71
N GLY A 539 48.21 -8.27 32.46
CA GLY A 539 47.35 -7.28 33.11
C GLY A 539 46.30 -6.65 32.18
N GLU A 540 46.06 -7.22 31.00
CA GLU A 540 45.01 -6.78 30.09
C GLU A 540 43.72 -7.56 30.35
N LYS A 541 42.57 -6.88 30.31
CA LYS A 541 41.26 -7.53 30.45
C LYS A 541 40.88 -8.24 29.15
N GLU A 542 40.82 -9.56 29.19
CA GLU A 542 40.35 -10.43 28.13
C GLU A 542 38.90 -10.86 28.38
N LEU A 543 38.08 -10.85 27.34
CA LEU A 543 36.69 -11.30 27.41
C LEU A 543 36.65 -12.84 27.43
N VAL A 544 36.30 -13.41 28.58
CA VAL A 544 36.26 -14.87 28.80
C VAL A 544 34.86 -15.47 28.69
N GLY A 545 33.80 -14.67 28.74
CA GLY A 545 32.44 -15.21 28.64
C GLY A 545 31.32 -14.17 28.75
N TYR A 546 30.09 -14.67 28.86
CA TYR A 546 28.87 -13.90 29.07
C TYR A 546 27.90 -14.68 29.95
N LYS A 547 27.02 -13.98 30.68
CA LYS A 547 25.92 -14.62 31.43
C LYS A 547 24.64 -13.79 31.36
N PRO A 548 23.44 -14.42 31.37
CA PRO A 548 22.18 -13.70 31.42
C PRO A 548 22.04 -12.96 32.75
N THR A 549 21.40 -11.80 32.72
CA THR A 549 21.08 -10.98 33.90
C THR A 549 19.61 -11.13 34.29
N ASP A 550 19.20 -10.62 35.44
CA ASP A 550 17.76 -10.62 35.81
C ASP A 550 16.94 -9.59 35.01
N ARG A 551 17.56 -8.82 34.12
CA ARG A 551 16.90 -7.75 33.37
C ARG A 551 16.29 -8.29 32.07
N ILE A 552 14.97 -8.20 32.02
CA ILE A 552 14.14 -8.44 30.84
C ILE A 552 13.57 -7.10 30.34
N SER A 553 13.36 -6.95 29.03
CA SER A 553 12.71 -5.77 28.46
C SER A 553 11.69 -6.14 27.41
N ASP A 554 10.50 -5.55 27.47
CA ASP A 554 9.55 -5.61 26.37
C ASP A 554 10.10 -4.78 25.21
N THR A 555 10.15 -5.39 24.04
CA THR A 555 10.65 -4.76 22.83
C THR A 555 9.71 -4.92 21.65
N GLN A 556 8.59 -5.63 21.76
CA GLN A 556 7.71 -5.86 20.61
C GLN A 556 6.57 -4.85 20.51
N GLY A 557 6.31 -4.06 21.56
CA GLY A 557 5.35 -2.96 21.48
C GLY A 557 3.90 -3.38 21.24
N PHE A 558 3.54 -4.63 21.59
CA PHE A 558 2.19 -5.17 21.37
C PHE A 558 1.09 -4.39 22.11
N ASP A 559 1.44 -3.58 23.11
CA ASP A 559 0.52 -2.64 23.76
C ASP A 559 -0.09 -1.64 22.77
N HIS A 560 0.61 -1.32 21.67
CA HIS A 560 0.13 -0.43 20.62
C HIS A 560 -0.82 -1.11 19.64
N PHE A 561 -0.94 -2.45 19.66
CA PHE A 561 -1.79 -3.15 18.71
C PHE A 561 -3.26 -2.72 18.81
N GLU A 562 -3.86 -2.51 17.65
CA GLU A 562 -5.22 -2.08 17.38
C GLU A 562 -5.71 -2.76 16.09
N ALA A 563 -7.03 -2.85 15.88
CA ALA A 563 -7.63 -3.48 14.72
C ALA A 563 -7.12 -2.94 13.36
N LYS A 564 -6.75 -1.65 13.31
CA LYS A 564 -6.24 -1.00 12.08
C LYS A 564 -4.92 -1.61 11.59
N PHE A 565 -4.16 -2.30 12.45
CA PHE A 565 -2.87 -2.89 12.10
C PHE A 565 -2.95 -4.34 11.62
N LEU A 566 -4.15 -4.92 11.53
CA LEU A 566 -4.36 -6.20 10.85
C LEU A 566 -3.84 -6.13 9.40
N TYR A 567 -3.98 -4.97 8.77
CA TYR A 567 -3.58 -4.67 7.41
C TYR A 567 -2.66 -3.45 7.39
N PHE A 568 -1.85 -3.32 6.34
CA PHE A 568 -1.06 -2.13 6.10
C PHE A 568 -1.97 -0.97 5.66
N PRO A 569 -1.66 0.26 6.08
CA PRO A 569 -2.37 1.43 5.57
C PRO A 569 -2.02 1.64 4.09
N ILE A 570 -2.99 2.13 3.31
CA ILE A 570 -2.70 2.66 1.98
C ILE A 570 -1.74 3.84 2.15
N PRO A 571 -0.63 3.91 1.39
CA PRO A 571 0.33 5.00 1.53
C PRO A 571 -0.30 6.37 1.27
N GLN A 572 0.03 7.37 2.09
CA GLN A 572 -0.54 8.71 1.96
C GLN A 572 -0.25 9.33 0.58
N ALA A 573 0.94 9.08 0.04
CA ALA A 573 1.33 9.57 -1.29
C ALA A 573 0.40 9.06 -2.41
N GLU A 574 -0.15 7.85 -2.28
CA GLU A 574 -1.10 7.28 -3.24
C GLU A 574 -2.46 7.96 -3.13
N VAL A 575 -2.94 8.17 -1.90
CA VAL A 575 -4.18 8.92 -1.61
C VAL A 575 -4.09 10.35 -2.13
N ASP A 576 -2.92 10.98 -1.97
CA ASP A 576 -2.68 12.33 -2.46
C ASP A 576 -2.61 12.39 -4.00
N ALA A 577 -2.14 11.32 -4.66
CA ALA A 577 -2.02 11.24 -6.11
C ALA A 577 -3.33 10.82 -6.82
N ASN A 578 -4.16 10.01 -6.17
CA ASN A 578 -5.43 9.52 -6.71
C ASN A 578 -6.57 9.91 -5.77
N LEU A 579 -7.26 11.00 -6.08
CA LEU A 579 -8.37 11.54 -5.28
C LEU A 579 -9.59 10.60 -5.17
N ASN A 580 -9.66 9.55 -6.00
CA ASN A 580 -10.69 8.51 -5.89
C ASN A 580 -10.33 7.45 -4.82
N LEU A 581 -9.09 7.45 -4.32
CA LEU A 581 -8.71 6.71 -3.12
C LEU A 581 -9.23 7.45 -1.90
N GLU A 582 -10.50 7.24 -1.59
CA GLU A 582 -10.99 7.57 -0.26
C GLU A 582 -10.44 6.54 0.71
N GLN A 583 -9.34 6.87 1.38
CA GLN A 583 -9.08 6.25 2.67
C GLN A 583 -10.17 6.78 3.60
N LYS A 584 -11.33 6.11 3.62
CA LYS A 584 -12.46 6.51 4.44
C LYS A 584 -11.89 6.76 5.83
N PRO A 585 -11.87 8.01 6.34
CA PRO A 585 -11.71 8.19 7.76
C PRO A 585 -12.82 7.33 8.34
N GLU A 586 -12.52 6.52 9.34
CA GLU A 586 -13.53 5.86 10.13
C GLU A 586 -14.32 6.99 10.82
N GLY A 587 -15.22 7.68 10.10
CA GLY A 587 -15.61 9.05 10.42
C GLY A 587 -16.24 9.13 11.80
N ILE A 588 -17.04 8.12 12.12
CA ILE A 588 -17.61 7.90 13.44
C ILE A 588 -16.56 7.53 14.49
N LYS A 589 -15.61 6.64 14.17
CA LYS A 589 -14.57 6.21 15.12
C LYS A 589 -13.58 7.33 15.44
N THR A 590 -13.12 8.08 14.43
CA THR A 590 -12.26 9.25 14.61
C THR A 590 -12.97 10.32 15.44
N PHE A 591 -14.28 10.49 15.26
CA PHE A 591 -15.09 11.36 16.10
C PHE A 591 -15.12 10.85 17.55
N HIS A 592 -15.37 9.56 17.75
CA HIS A 592 -15.34 8.90 19.05
C HIS A 592 -13.99 9.09 19.75
N ASP A 593 -12.89 8.72 19.12
CA ASP A 593 -11.52 8.83 19.68
C ASP A 593 -11.18 10.28 20.09
N ARG A 594 -11.63 11.27 19.31
CA ARG A 594 -11.28 12.68 19.52
C ARG A 594 -12.18 13.43 20.48
N TYR A 595 -13.44 13.01 20.64
CA TYR A 595 -14.42 13.82 21.36
C TYR A 595 -15.20 13.06 22.42
N ILE A 596 -15.41 11.74 22.25
CA ILE A 596 -16.21 10.92 23.16
C ILE A 596 -15.29 10.14 24.09
N ASP A 597 -14.49 9.25 23.54
CA ASP A 597 -13.76 8.22 24.28
C ASP A 597 -12.57 8.81 25.07
N ASN A 598 -12.12 10.01 24.70
CA ASN A 598 -11.10 10.76 25.43
C ASN A 598 -11.66 11.74 26.49
N GLY A 599 -12.98 11.81 26.66
CA GLY A 599 -13.66 12.62 27.67
C GLY A 599 -13.76 14.12 27.37
N VAL A 600 -13.46 14.59 26.16
CA VAL A 600 -13.59 16.01 25.80
C VAL A 600 -15.05 16.48 25.88
N LEU A 601 -16.01 15.68 25.40
CA LEU A 601 -17.43 16.02 25.51
C LEU A 601 -17.86 16.11 26.99
N ASP A 602 -17.46 15.15 27.81
CA ASP A 602 -17.75 15.13 29.26
C ASP A 602 -17.20 16.39 29.94
N PHE A 603 -15.98 16.78 29.59
CA PHE A 603 -15.38 18.03 30.06
C PHE A 603 -16.23 19.24 29.66
N LEU A 604 -16.61 19.38 28.39
CA LEU A 604 -17.43 20.50 27.92
C LEU A 604 -18.80 20.57 28.62
N LEU A 605 -19.42 19.43 28.87
CA LEU A 605 -20.69 19.34 29.60
C LEU A 605 -20.53 19.79 31.05
N LYS A 606 -19.48 19.34 31.74
CA LYS A 606 -19.14 19.78 33.10
C LYS A 606 -18.86 21.28 33.18
N GLU A 607 -18.09 21.82 32.25
CA GLU A 607 -17.80 23.25 32.19
C GLU A 607 -19.06 24.09 31.95
N ARG A 608 -20.06 23.53 31.27
CA ARG A 608 -21.39 24.14 31.12
C ARG A 608 -22.18 24.11 32.42
N GLU A 609 -22.19 22.99 33.13
CA GLU A 609 -22.84 22.88 34.45
C GLU A 609 -22.23 23.85 35.48
N GLU A 610 -20.92 24.04 35.43
CA GLU A 610 -20.19 25.00 36.26
C GLU A 610 -20.36 26.47 35.79
N GLY A 611 -21.11 26.71 34.70
CA GLY A 611 -21.46 28.03 34.19
C GLY A 611 -20.34 28.77 33.46
N ARG A 612 -19.19 28.12 33.21
CA ARG A 612 -18.08 28.69 32.44
C ARG A 612 -18.38 28.70 30.94
N ILE A 613 -19.10 27.69 30.45
CA ILE A 613 -19.68 27.66 29.11
C ILE A 613 -21.15 28.07 29.20
N ARG A 614 -21.54 29.12 28.48
CA ARG A 614 -22.94 29.61 28.45
C ARG A 614 -23.78 29.01 27.34
N ASN A 615 -23.16 28.76 26.19
CA ASN A 615 -23.79 28.14 25.03
C ASN A 615 -22.80 27.15 24.44
N LEU A 616 -23.24 25.91 24.24
CA LEU A 616 -22.43 24.84 23.67
C LEU A 616 -22.94 24.50 22.27
N GLY A 617 -22.05 24.50 21.29
CA GLY A 617 -22.36 24.21 19.91
C GLY A 617 -21.13 23.71 19.17
N TRP A 618 -21.31 23.31 17.92
CA TRP A 618 -20.25 22.74 17.09
C TRP A 618 -20.38 23.21 15.64
N SER A 619 -19.26 23.26 14.93
CA SER A 619 -19.23 23.47 13.48
C SER A 619 -19.11 22.14 12.74
N PHE A 620 -19.60 22.09 11.50
CA PHE A 620 -19.69 20.84 10.74
C PHE A 620 -19.08 20.92 9.34
N HIS A 621 -18.12 20.03 9.10
CA HIS A 621 -17.61 19.64 7.77
C HIS A 621 -17.30 18.13 7.82
N GLY A 622 -18.29 17.28 7.55
CA GLY A 622 -18.14 15.82 7.71
C GLY A 622 -19.24 15.02 7.01
N SER A 623 -19.30 13.72 7.31
CA SER A 623 -20.32 12.82 6.76
C SER A 623 -21.68 12.95 7.47
N VAL A 624 -22.76 12.63 6.76
CA VAL A 624 -24.13 12.59 7.31
C VAL A 624 -24.20 11.70 8.55
N GLU A 625 -23.48 10.57 8.57
CA GLU A 625 -23.40 9.65 9.71
C GLU A 625 -22.96 10.35 11.01
N VAL A 626 -21.90 11.16 10.96
CA VAL A 626 -21.40 11.90 12.15
C VAL A 626 -22.36 13.00 12.56
N PHE A 627 -22.96 13.69 11.58
CA PHE A 627 -23.97 14.73 11.84
C PHE A 627 -25.19 14.17 12.59
N ASP A 628 -25.74 13.07 12.09
CA ASP A 628 -26.90 12.40 12.67
C ASP A 628 -26.58 11.83 14.05
N TYR A 629 -25.37 11.28 14.24
CA TYR A 629 -24.90 10.82 15.54
C TYR A 629 -24.87 11.95 16.57
N LEU A 630 -24.22 13.08 16.24
CA LEU A 630 -24.16 14.27 17.11
C LEU A 630 -25.56 14.78 17.51
N LEU A 631 -26.50 14.75 16.57
CA LEU A 631 -27.89 15.15 16.82
C LEU A 631 -28.70 14.11 17.61
N SER A 632 -28.23 12.86 17.68
CA SER A 632 -28.86 11.77 18.44
C SER A 632 -28.44 11.73 19.91
N LEU A 633 -27.29 12.37 20.25
CA LEU A 633 -26.80 12.44 21.62
C LEU A 633 -27.80 13.18 22.53
N ASP A 634 -27.90 12.73 23.78
CA ASP A 634 -28.68 13.41 24.82
C ASP A 634 -27.94 14.64 25.35
N VAL A 635 -27.64 15.57 24.44
CA VAL A 635 -26.94 16.83 24.70
C VAL A 635 -27.79 17.96 24.16
N LYS A 636 -28.10 18.94 25.02
CA LYS A 636 -28.74 20.18 24.56
C LYS A 636 -27.72 21.02 23.80
N TRP A 637 -27.76 20.98 22.47
CA TRP A 637 -26.98 21.87 21.61
C TRP A 637 -27.66 23.24 21.52
N ASP A 638 -26.94 24.31 21.86
CA ASP A 638 -27.45 25.68 21.86
C ASP A 638 -27.34 26.33 20.47
N PHE A 639 -26.42 25.86 19.62
CA PHE A 639 -26.36 26.18 18.19
C PHE A 639 -25.51 25.17 17.42
N VAL A 640 -25.68 25.13 16.10
CA VAL A 640 -24.77 24.41 15.18
C VAL A 640 -24.34 25.33 14.05
N GLN A 641 -23.05 25.35 13.74
CA GLN A 641 -22.50 26.14 12.64
C GLN A 641 -22.42 25.29 11.36
N ILE A 642 -23.19 25.66 10.34
CA ILE A 642 -23.30 24.94 9.06
C ILE A 642 -22.95 25.83 7.87
N GLN A 643 -22.41 25.23 6.82
CA GLN A 643 -22.23 25.89 5.53
C GLN A 643 -23.59 26.06 4.84
N MET A 644 -23.96 27.28 4.47
CA MET A 644 -25.24 27.55 3.81
C MET A 644 -25.17 28.77 2.89
N ASN A 645 -25.46 28.54 1.61
CA ASN A 645 -25.68 29.56 0.59
C ASN A 645 -26.63 28.99 -0.48
N TYR A 646 -27.08 29.81 -1.43
CA TYR A 646 -28.08 29.38 -2.41
C TYR A 646 -27.60 28.33 -3.42
N VAL A 647 -26.29 28.06 -3.50
CA VAL A 647 -25.74 26.97 -4.33
C VAL A 647 -25.65 25.68 -3.49
N ASP A 648 -24.96 25.73 -2.34
CA ASP A 648 -24.79 24.56 -1.46
C ASP A 648 -26.10 24.10 -0.79
N TRP A 649 -27.19 24.88 -0.93
CA TRP A 649 -28.52 24.48 -0.48
C TRP A 649 -28.92 23.12 -1.04
N ARG A 650 -28.77 22.91 -2.35
CA ARG A 650 -29.13 21.68 -3.07
C ARG A 650 -27.99 21.06 -3.87
N HIS A 651 -26.90 21.81 -4.06
CA HIS A 651 -25.83 21.46 -4.98
C HIS A 651 -24.46 21.55 -4.30
N ALA A 652 -24.36 21.10 -3.05
CA ALA A 652 -23.08 20.98 -2.37
C ALA A 652 -22.16 20.04 -3.16
N SER A 653 -20.86 20.32 -3.16
CA SER A 653 -19.86 19.57 -3.92
C SER A 653 -18.68 19.14 -3.06
N GLY A 654 -17.93 18.13 -3.50
CA GLY A 654 -16.81 17.57 -2.75
C GLY A 654 -17.29 16.82 -1.50
N ARG A 655 -16.67 17.10 -0.34
CA ARG A 655 -16.97 16.45 0.95
C ARG A 655 -18.11 17.13 1.75
N ASN A 656 -18.81 18.09 1.15
CA ASN A 656 -19.88 18.84 1.82
C ASN A 656 -21.25 18.17 1.66
N VAL A 657 -22.12 18.40 2.65
CA VAL A 657 -23.52 17.95 2.65
C VAL A 657 -24.43 19.11 2.27
N ASN A 658 -25.49 18.83 1.51
CA ASN A 658 -26.49 19.82 1.13
C ASN A 658 -27.05 20.56 2.34
N ALA A 659 -27.02 21.90 2.29
CA ALA A 659 -27.45 22.72 3.41
C ALA A 659 -28.96 22.60 3.69
N GLU A 660 -29.78 22.24 2.70
CA GLU A 660 -31.20 21.91 2.88
C GLU A 660 -31.40 20.76 3.88
N TYR A 661 -30.55 19.73 3.80
CA TYR A 661 -30.56 18.60 4.74
C TYR A 661 -30.11 19.07 6.14
N LEU A 662 -28.94 19.70 6.23
CA LEU A 662 -28.34 20.12 7.50
C LEU A 662 -29.28 21.07 8.25
N TYR A 663 -29.77 22.12 7.59
CA TYR A 663 -30.73 23.06 8.17
C TYR A 663 -32.05 22.37 8.52
N GLY A 664 -32.56 21.49 7.65
CA GLY A 664 -33.79 20.76 7.88
C GLY A 664 -33.77 19.93 9.16
N GLU A 665 -32.68 19.21 9.42
CA GLU A 665 -32.51 18.42 10.64
C GLU A 665 -32.39 19.27 11.91
N LEU A 666 -31.70 20.41 11.83
CA LEU A 666 -31.63 21.38 12.95
C LEU A 666 -32.99 22.00 13.24
N ALA A 667 -33.72 22.42 12.19
CA ALA A 667 -35.04 23.03 12.31
C ALA A 667 -36.06 22.06 12.93
N LYS A 668 -36.05 20.77 12.54
CA LYS A 668 -36.89 19.72 13.15
C LYS A 668 -36.67 19.59 14.65
N ARG A 669 -35.44 19.84 15.12
CA ARG A 669 -35.02 19.71 16.53
C ARG A 669 -35.05 21.05 17.29
N GLY A 670 -35.43 22.15 16.62
CA GLY A 670 -35.42 23.48 17.22
C GLY A 670 -34.02 23.99 17.58
N ILE A 671 -32.97 23.44 16.97
CA ILE A 671 -31.58 23.85 17.23
C ILE A 671 -31.25 25.05 16.32
N PRO A 672 -30.82 26.19 16.87
CA PRO A 672 -30.48 27.35 16.05
C PRO A 672 -29.23 27.16 15.19
N ALA A 673 -29.21 27.77 14.00
CA ALA A 673 -28.09 27.66 13.05
C ALA A 673 -27.23 28.93 13.03
N VAL A 674 -25.90 28.75 13.01
CA VAL A 674 -24.93 29.80 12.64
C VAL A 674 -24.43 29.49 11.24
N ILE A 675 -24.49 30.47 10.34
CA ILE A 675 -24.18 30.23 8.93
C ILE A 675 -22.74 30.64 8.63
N MET A 676 -21.96 29.69 8.13
CA MET A 676 -20.64 29.93 7.56
C MET A 676 -20.66 29.81 6.03
N GLU A 677 -19.64 30.38 5.38
CA GLU A 677 -19.49 30.44 3.93
C GLU A 677 -20.71 30.96 3.13
N PRO A 678 -21.35 32.09 3.54
CA PRO A 678 -22.49 32.62 2.81
C PRO A 678 -22.15 33.07 1.38
N LEU A 679 -20.86 33.29 1.07
CA LEU A 679 -20.38 33.69 -0.26
C LEU A 679 -19.59 32.62 -1.01
N LEU A 680 -19.48 31.39 -0.49
CA LEU A 680 -18.70 30.29 -1.10
C LEU A 680 -17.28 30.75 -1.49
N GLY A 681 -16.47 31.14 -0.50
CA GLY A 681 -15.11 31.66 -0.74
C GLY A 681 -15.04 32.97 -1.55
N GLY A 682 -16.14 33.73 -1.63
CA GLY A 682 -16.24 34.96 -2.44
C GLY A 682 -16.69 34.72 -3.89
N ARG A 683 -16.95 33.46 -4.29
CA ARG A 683 -17.42 33.13 -5.64
C ARG A 683 -18.78 33.77 -5.93
N LEU A 684 -19.68 33.82 -4.93
CA LEU A 684 -21.02 34.38 -5.11
C LEU A 684 -21.04 35.92 -5.21
N SER A 685 -19.92 36.60 -4.98
CA SER A 685 -19.79 38.05 -5.23
C SER A 685 -19.10 38.38 -6.57
N LYS A 686 -18.50 37.39 -7.23
CA LYS A 686 -17.75 37.52 -8.49
C LYS A 686 -18.33 36.63 -9.59
N LEU A 687 -19.61 36.81 -9.88
CA LEU A 687 -20.33 36.08 -10.92
C LEU A 687 -20.01 36.64 -12.32
N ASN A 688 -20.32 35.86 -13.36
CA ASN A 688 -20.21 36.32 -14.74
C ASN A 688 -21.21 37.43 -15.08
N ASP A 689 -20.91 38.23 -16.11
CA ASP A 689 -21.73 39.41 -16.47
C ASP A 689 -23.19 39.07 -16.76
N HIS A 690 -23.48 37.89 -17.32
CA HIS A 690 -24.84 37.44 -17.59
C HIS A 690 -25.62 37.21 -16.29
N LEU A 691 -25.03 36.53 -15.32
CA LEU A 691 -25.63 36.28 -14.01
C LEU A 691 -25.68 37.55 -13.16
N VAL A 692 -24.67 38.42 -13.24
CA VAL A 692 -24.70 39.75 -12.60
C VAL A 692 -25.85 40.58 -13.16
N ALA A 693 -26.00 40.65 -14.49
CA ALA A 693 -27.09 41.35 -15.14
C ALA A 693 -28.45 40.76 -14.73
N ARG A 694 -28.57 39.44 -14.69
CA ARG A 694 -29.78 38.73 -14.23
C ARG A 694 -30.16 39.12 -12.79
N LEU A 695 -29.21 39.10 -11.85
CA LEU A 695 -29.44 39.49 -10.45
C LEU A 695 -29.75 40.99 -10.32
N LYS A 696 -29.01 41.84 -11.05
CA LYS A 696 -29.19 43.30 -11.05
C LYS A 696 -30.47 43.75 -11.72
N GLN A 697 -31.01 42.99 -12.67
CA GLN A 697 -32.30 43.31 -13.29
C GLN A 697 -33.44 43.30 -12.26
N ARG A 698 -33.39 42.38 -11.29
CA ARG A 698 -34.38 42.35 -10.19
C ARG A 698 -34.07 43.37 -9.09
N ARG A 699 -32.79 43.58 -8.76
CA ARG A 699 -32.37 44.56 -7.74
C ARG A 699 -31.16 45.39 -8.19
N PRO A 700 -31.36 46.50 -8.93
CA PRO A 700 -30.28 47.26 -9.55
C PRO A 700 -29.32 47.90 -8.55
N GLU A 701 -29.86 48.41 -7.44
CA GLU A 701 -29.10 49.18 -6.43
C GLU A 701 -28.36 48.28 -5.43
N ASN A 702 -28.73 47.01 -5.31
CA ASN A 702 -28.14 46.08 -4.34
C ASN A 702 -26.88 45.40 -4.91
N SER A 703 -25.89 45.11 -4.07
CA SER A 703 -24.71 44.36 -4.49
C SER A 703 -25.07 42.92 -4.87
N VAL A 704 -24.22 42.27 -5.67
CA VAL A 704 -24.40 40.85 -6.02
C VAL A 704 -24.30 39.96 -4.78
N ALA A 705 -23.37 40.30 -3.87
CA ALA A 705 -23.18 39.60 -2.60
C ALA A 705 -24.43 39.62 -1.71
N SER A 706 -25.23 40.69 -1.76
CA SER A 706 -26.44 40.83 -0.94
C SER A 706 -27.44 39.69 -1.14
N TRP A 707 -27.53 39.08 -2.33
CA TRP A 707 -28.41 37.95 -2.59
C TRP A 707 -28.08 36.72 -1.73
N ALA A 708 -26.79 36.41 -1.61
CA ALA A 708 -26.35 35.26 -0.81
C ALA A 708 -26.55 35.50 0.69
N PHE A 709 -26.31 36.74 1.13
CA PHE A 709 -26.57 37.17 2.49
C PHE A 709 -28.06 37.19 2.85
N ARG A 710 -28.93 37.65 1.93
CA ARG A 710 -30.39 37.56 2.09
C ARG A 710 -30.84 36.11 2.15
N PHE A 711 -30.32 35.24 1.30
CA PHE A 711 -30.61 33.81 1.33
C PHE A 711 -30.29 33.20 2.70
N ALA A 712 -29.05 33.40 3.17
CA ALA A 712 -28.60 32.89 4.46
C ALA A 712 -29.47 33.40 5.63
N GLY A 713 -29.92 34.66 5.58
CA GLY A 713 -30.72 35.27 6.64
C GLY A 713 -32.23 35.01 6.56
N THR A 714 -32.74 34.43 5.47
CA THR A 714 -34.19 34.27 5.25
C THR A 714 -34.80 33.19 6.15
N TYR A 715 -34.02 32.17 6.49
CA TYR A 715 -34.53 30.98 7.18
C TYR A 715 -34.75 31.24 8.68
N PRO A 716 -35.89 30.79 9.26
CA PRO A 716 -36.13 30.87 10.70
C PRO A 716 -35.02 30.18 11.52
N ASN A 717 -34.82 30.59 12.76
CA ASN A 717 -33.80 30.03 13.67
C ASN A 717 -32.33 30.16 13.21
N VAL A 718 -32.06 30.97 12.18
CA VAL A 718 -30.69 31.44 11.89
C VAL A 718 -30.32 32.53 12.92
N LEU A 719 -29.33 32.25 13.76
CA LEU A 719 -28.86 33.20 14.79
C LEU A 719 -27.92 34.27 14.24
N CYS A 720 -27.00 33.84 13.36
CA CYS A 720 -25.90 34.66 12.89
C CYS A 720 -25.45 34.16 11.52
N VAL A 721 -25.10 35.09 10.64
CA VAL A 721 -24.44 34.79 9.36
C VAL A 721 -23.05 35.41 9.39
N LEU A 722 -22.04 34.56 9.27
CA LEU A 722 -20.64 34.96 9.36
C LEU A 722 -20.21 35.66 8.06
N SER A 723 -20.01 36.97 8.15
CA SER A 723 -19.69 37.84 7.01
C SER A 723 -18.34 37.51 6.36
N GLY A 724 -17.28 37.29 7.14
CA GLY A 724 -15.98 36.82 6.64
C GLY A 724 -15.23 37.79 5.70
N MET A 725 -15.15 39.09 6.04
CA MET A 725 -14.64 40.14 5.15
C MET A 725 -13.23 40.64 5.50
N THR A 726 -12.38 40.80 4.48
CA THR A 726 -11.04 41.42 4.61
C THR A 726 -11.07 42.95 4.58
N TYR A 727 -12.00 43.54 3.81
CA TYR A 727 -12.11 44.98 3.61
C TYR A 727 -13.37 45.55 4.27
N MET A 728 -13.25 46.76 4.83
CA MET A 728 -14.32 47.42 5.58
C MET A 728 -15.54 47.74 4.70
N GLU A 729 -15.34 48.10 3.43
CA GLU A 729 -16.44 48.45 2.52
C GLU A 729 -17.37 47.26 2.29
N HIS A 730 -16.83 46.04 2.20
CA HIS A 730 -17.64 44.84 2.04
C HIS A 730 -18.42 44.51 3.33
N LEU A 731 -17.82 44.73 4.50
CA LEU A 731 -18.55 44.57 5.77
C LEU A 731 -19.71 45.55 5.87
N GLN A 732 -19.51 46.81 5.47
CA GLN A 732 -20.57 47.82 5.45
C GLN A 732 -21.71 47.45 4.50
N ASP A 733 -21.40 46.90 3.32
CA ASP A 733 -22.41 46.42 2.37
C ASP A 733 -23.25 45.25 2.93
N ASN A 734 -22.59 44.29 3.60
CA ASN A 734 -23.26 43.17 4.24
C ASN A 734 -24.15 43.65 5.41
N LEU A 735 -23.68 44.62 6.20
CA LEU A 735 -24.48 45.23 7.27
C LEU A 735 -25.71 45.98 6.74
N ARG A 736 -25.59 46.71 5.63
CA ARG A 736 -26.72 47.38 4.95
C ARG A 736 -27.74 46.34 4.46
N THR A 737 -27.28 45.18 4.01
CA THR A 737 -28.17 44.07 3.61
C THR A 737 -29.00 43.53 4.80
N TYR A 738 -28.50 43.65 6.04
CA TYR A 738 -29.17 43.19 7.25
C TYR A 738 -29.88 44.30 8.06
N SER A 739 -29.85 45.56 7.59
CA SER A 739 -30.33 46.73 8.35
C SER A 739 -31.35 47.59 7.57
N PRO A 740 -32.64 47.17 7.49
CA PRO A 740 -33.18 45.89 7.95
C PRO A 740 -32.99 44.78 6.91
N LEU A 741 -32.91 43.53 7.38
CA LEU A 741 -32.96 42.37 6.50
C LEU A 741 -34.33 42.27 5.83
N GLU A 742 -34.34 42.23 4.51
CA GLU A 742 -35.53 41.88 3.72
C GLU A 742 -35.44 40.41 3.31
N PRO A 743 -36.23 39.49 3.92
CA PRO A 743 -36.19 38.07 3.59
C PRO A 743 -36.52 37.81 2.12
N LEU A 744 -36.02 36.71 1.56
CA LEU A 744 -36.43 36.26 0.23
C LEU A 744 -37.86 35.71 0.27
N ASN A 745 -38.66 36.10 -0.71
CA ASN A 745 -39.93 35.43 -0.99
C ASN A 745 -39.69 34.14 -1.81
N GLU A 746 -40.73 33.32 -1.99
CA GLU A 746 -40.60 32.05 -2.72
C GLU A 746 -40.15 32.22 -4.18
N GLU A 747 -40.60 33.27 -4.87
CA GLU A 747 -40.18 33.57 -6.24
C GLU A 747 -38.68 33.94 -6.32
N GLU A 748 -38.16 34.64 -5.31
CA GLU A 748 -36.74 34.96 -5.20
C GLU A 748 -35.90 33.73 -4.84
N LYS A 749 -36.42 32.81 -4.02
CA LYS A 749 -35.75 31.53 -3.72
C LYS A 749 -35.65 30.65 -4.96
N GLU A 750 -36.75 30.49 -5.69
CA GLU A 750 -36.78 29.74 -6.95
C GLU A 750 -35.85 30.37 -7.99
N PHE A 751 -35.85 31.70 -8.10
CA PHE A 751 -34.91 32.43 -8.95
C PHE A 751 -33.43 32.21 -8.59
N LEU A 752 -33.10 32.12 -7.31
CA LEU A 752 -31.72 31.81 -6.88
C LEU A 752 -31.36 30.34 -7.12
N GLU A 753 -32.30 29.41 -6.99
CA GLU A 753 -32.11 28.00 -7.36
C GLU A 753 -31.85 27.86 -8.87
N GLU A 754 -32.65 28.51 -9.73
CA GLU A 754 -32.39 28.56 -11.17
C GLU A 754 -31.02 29.17 -11.47
N THR A 755 -30.65 30.22 -10.73
CA THR A 755 -29.35 30.88 -10.85
C THR A 755 -28.21 29.94 -10.44
N ALA A 756 -28.37 29.16 -9.36
CA ALA A 756 -27.42 28.13 -8.96
C ALA A 756 -27.27 27.05 -10.04
N GLN A 757 -28.37 26.52 -10.57
CA GLN A 757 -28.34 25.54 -11.65
C GLN A 757 -27.67 26.08 -12.92
N LEU A 758 -27.88 27.36 -13.26
CA LEU A 758 -27.15 28.02 -14.34
C LEU A 758 -25.65 28.12 -14.03
N MET A 759 -25.29 28.45 -12.79
CA MET A 759 -23.88 28.48 -12.35
C MET A 759 -23.19 27.13 -12.50
N LEU A 760 -23.88 26.02 -12.19
CA LEU A 760 -23.34 24.67 -12.34
C LEU A 760 -23.06 24.27 -13.80
N LYS A 761 -23.72 24.93 -14.77
CA LYS A 761 -23.46 24.70 -16.20
C LYS A 761 -22.14 25.31 -16.67
N PHE A 762 -21.53 26.21 -15.89
CA PHE A 762 -20.24 26.80 -16.22
C PHE A 762 -19.12 25.99 -15.54
N PRO A 763 -18.25 25.30 -16.30
CA PRO A 763 -17.18 24.46 -15.76
C PRO A 763 -15.98 25.29 -15.27
N THR A 764 -16.21 26.20 -14.33
CA THR A 764 -15.16 27.03 -13.72
C THR A 764 -14.37 26.22 -12.69
N ILE A 765 -13.06 26.45 -12.65
CA ILE A 765 -12.13 25.93 -11.65
C ILE A 765 -12.41 26.64 -10.31
N PRO A 766 -12.47 25.96 -9.15
CA PRO A 766 -12.83 26.59 -7.88
C PRO A 766 -11.67 27.40 -7.24
N CYS A 767 -10.94 28.18 -8.05
CA CYS A 767 -9.86 29.05 -7.60
C CYS A 767 -10.40 30.36 -7.00
N ASN A 768 -9.95 30.69 -5.78
CA ASN A 768 -10.32 31.89 -5.04
C ASN A 768 -9.24 33.00 -5.07
N ASP A 769 -8.16 32.82 -5.83
CA ASP A 769 -7.02 33.75 -5.93
C ASP A 769 -6.34 34.08 -4.58
N CYS A 770 -6.31 33.12 -3.64
CA CYS A 770 -5.68 33.28 -2.32
C CYS A 770 -4.13 33.36 -2.35
N LYS A 771 -3.51 32.92 -3.46
CA LYS A 771 -2.06 32.90 -3.69
C LYS A 771 -1.23 32.04 -2.73
N TYR A 772 -1.83 31.14 -1.95
CA TYR A 772 -1.06 30.20 -1.12
C TYR A 772 -0.21 29.23 -1.93
N CYS A 773 -0.60 28.92 -3.17
CA CYS A 773 0.19 28.13 -4.12
C CYS A 773 1.42 28.86 -4.70
N MET A 774 1.74 30.05 -4.20
CA MET A 774 2.84 30.89 -4.68
C MET A 774 3.91 31.12 -3.60
N PRO A 775 5.20 31.27 -3.98
CA PRO A 775 5.72 31.22 -5.36
C PRO A 775 5.80 29.80 -5.92
N CYS A 776 5.49 29.65 -7.21
CA CYS A 776 5.76 28.40 -7.92
C CYS A 776 7.29 28.27 -8.12
N PRO A 777 7.91 27.10 -7.82
CA PRO A 777 9.35 26.88 -8.00
C PRO A 777 9.82 27.04 -9.45
N TYR A 778 8.91 26.88 -10.42
CA TYR A 778 9.16 27.04 -11.86
C TYR A 778 8.70 28.40 -12.41
N GLY A 779 8.30 29.34 -11.53
CA GLY A 779 8.04 30.74 -11.91
C GLY A 779 6.65 31.02 -12.49
N LEU A 780 5.73 30.05 -12.51
CA LEU A 780 4.36 30.24 -13.02
C LEU A 780 3.58 31.26 -12.19
N ASP A 781 2.57 31.89 -12.79
CA ASP A 781 1.55 32.68 -12.08
C ASP A 781 0.25 31.88 -11.98
N ILE A 782 0.28 30.88 -11.09
CA ILE A 782 -0.78 29.87 -10.96
C ILE A 782 -2.16 30.50 -10.79
N PRO A 783 -2.38 31.43 -9.84
CA PRO A 783 -3.72 32.01 -9.65
C PRO A 783 -4.19 32.81 -10.87
N ALA A 784 -3.30 33.59 -11.50
CA ALA A 784 -3.66 34.39 -12.67
C ALA A 784 -4.07 33.52 -13.87
N ILE A 785 -3.46 32.35 -14.05
CA ILE A 785 -3.84 31.38 -15.09
C ILE A 785 -5.26 30.85 -14.86
N LEU A 786 -5.54 30.35 -13.65
CA LEU A 786 -6.83 29.75 -13.32
C LEU A 786 -7.95 30.80 -13.35
N VAL A 787 -7.66 32.03 -12.88
CA VAL A 787 -8.59 33.17 -12.94
C VAL A 787 -8.87 33.59 -14.38
N HIS A 788 -7.86 33.64 -15.25
CA HIS A 788 -8.06 33.95 -16.67
C HIS A 788 -8.94 32.90 -17.37
N TYR A 789 -8.69 31.61 -17.12
CA TYR A 789 -9.52 30.53 -17.65
C TYR A 789 -10.98 30.68 -17.20
N ASN A 790 -11.20 30.87 -15.89
CA ASN A 790 -12.54 31.07 -15.33
C ASN A 790 -13.24 32.30 -15.93
N LYS A 791 -12.52 33.39 -16.12
CA LYS A 791 -13.03 34.58 -16.80
C LYS A 791 -13.50 34.26 -18.22
N CYS A 792 -12.72 33.49 -18.98
CA CYS A 792 -13.11 33.10 -20.33
C CYS A 792 -14.33 32.16 -20.33
N VAL A 793 -14.42 31.21 -19.39
CA VAL A 793 -15.60 30.35 -19.21
C VAL A 793 -16.83 31.22 -18.95
N ASN A 794 -16.69 32.21 -18.07
CA ASN A 794 -17.74 33.13 -17.67
C ASN A 794 -18.20 34.06 -18.80
N GLU A 795 -17.30 34.50 -19.67
CA GLU A 795 -17.59 35.38 -20.82
C GLU A 795 -18.03 34.61 -22.07
N GLY A 796 -18.12 33.27 -22.02
CA GLY A 796 -18.43 32.43 -23.18
C GLY A 796 -17.32 32.40 -24.23
N ASN A 797 -16.08 32.70 -23.82
CA ASN A 797 -14.89 32.78 -24.67
C ASN A 797 -14.06 31.48 -24.66
N VAL A 798 -14.67 30.34 -24.32
CA VAL A 798 -14.08 29.00 -24.39
C VAL A 798 -14.79 28.20 -25.48
N PRO A 799 -14.40 28.35 -26.77
CA PRO A 799 -15.02 27.59 -27.84
C PRO A 799 -14.82 26.08 -27.66
N LYS A 800 -15.79 25.29 -28.09
CA LYS A 800 -15.77 23.82 -28.00
C LYS A 800 -15.44 23.15 -29.32
N SER A 801 -15.61 23.86 -30.43
CA SER A 801 -15.27 23.38 -31.77
C SER A 801 -14.87 24.54 -32.68
N SER A 802 -13.99 24.26 -33.63
CA SER A 802 -13.71 25.13 -34.79
C SER A 802 -14.95 25.49 -35.62
N GLN A 803 -16.05 24.73 -35.49
CA GLN A 803 -17.34 24.98 -36.17
C GLN A 803 -18.27 25.92 -35.39
N ASP A 804 -17.91 26.36 -34.18
CA ASP A 804 -18.77 27.26 -33.39
C ASP A 804 -18.93 28.61 -34.12
N GLU A 805 -20.17 29.14 -34.17
CA GLU A 805 -20.50 30.39 -34.87
C GLU A 805 -19.62 31.58 -34.41
N ASN A 806 -19.23 31.58 -33.13
CA ASN A 806 -18.37 32.60 -32.52
C ASN A 806 -16.90 32.17 -32.37
N TYR A 807 -16.46 31.03 -32.91
CA TYR A 807 -15.13 30.43 -32.72
C TYR A 807 -14.00 31.44 -32.88
N ARG A 808 -13.96 32.16 -34.02
CA ARG A 808 -12.91 33.14 -34.33
C ARG A 808 -12.84 34.28 -33.31
N ARG A 809 -13.98 34.72 -32.78
CA ARG A 809 -14.05 35.80 -31.79
C ARG A 809 -13.63 35.28 -30.41
N ALA A 810 -14.15 34.12 -30.01
CA ALA A 810 -13.90 33.50 -28.71
C ALA A 810 -12.43 33.06 -28.57
N ARG A 811 -11.87 32.39 -29.59
CA ARG A 811 -10.45 32.02 -29.69
C ARG A 811 -9.54 33.24 -29.53
N ARG A 812 -9.83 34.32 -30.27
CA ARG A 812 -9.04 35.54 -30.21
C ARG A 812 -9.11 36.20 -28.83
N ALA A 813 -10.30 36.22 -28.22
CA ALA A 813 -10.49 36.74 -26.87
C ALA A 813 -9.70 35.92 -25.83
N PHE A 814 -9.72 34.59 -25.94
CA PHE A 814 -8.98 33.69 -25.05
C PHE A 814 -7.47 33.90 -25.16
N LEU A 815 -6.90 33.77 -26.36
CA LEU A 815 -5.44 33.81 -26.57
C LEU A 815 -4.83 35.19 -26.29
N ILE A 816 -5.46 36.27 -26.80
CA ILE A 816 -4.96 37.63 -26.56
C ILE A 816 -5.16 38.02 -25.09
N GLY A 817 -6.28 37.63 -24.49
CA GLY A 817 -6.51 37.83 -23.06
C GLY A 817 -5.45 37.12 -22.23
N TYR A 818 -5.11 35.89 -22.58
CA TYR A 818 -4.15 35.08 -21.84
C TYR A 818 -2.74 35.70 -21.87
N ASP A 819 -2.27 36.11 -23.05
CA ASP A 819 -0.97 36.78 -23.22
C ASP A 819 -0.89 38.14 -22.50
N ARG A 820 -2.04 38.82 -22.31
CA ARG A 820 -2.11 40.08 -21.55
C ARG A 820 -2.16 39.88 -20.05
N SER A 821 -2.86 38.84 -19.61
CA SER A 821 -3.08 38.55 -18.19
C SER A 821 -1.93 37.78 -17.55
N VAL A 822 -1.23 36.95 -18.32
CA VAL A 822 -0.13 36.11 -17.82
C VAL A 822 1.07 36.19 -18.79
N PRO A 823 2.23 36.69 -18.36
CA PRO A 823 3.44 36.72 -19.21
C PRO A 823 3.81 35.32 -19.71
N LYS A 824 4.28 35.19 -20.95
CA LYS A 824 4.57 33.88 -21.59
C LYS A 824 5.40 32.92 -20.76
N LEU A 825 6.45 33.41 -20.09
CA LEU A 825 7.33 32.61 -19.22
C LEU A 825 6.66 32.13 -17.92
N ARG A 826 5.43 32.59 -17.64
CA ARG A 826 4.67 32.30 -16.43
C ARG A 826 3.35 31.59 -16.72
N GLN A 827 3.12 31.17 -17.98
CA GLN A 827 1.91 30.48 -18.44
C GLN A 827 1.93 28.98 -18.13
N ALA A 828 0.79 28.32 -18.36
CA ALA A 828 0.54 26.92 -18.02
C ALA A 828 1.51 25.94 -18.68
N SER A 829 2.00 26.27 -19.89
CA SER A 829 2.97 25.47 -20.67
C SER A 829 4.30 25.19 -19.97
N HIS A 830 4.59 25.90 -18.87
CA HIS A 830 5.81 25.72 -18.09
C HIS A 830 5.58 24.85 -16.85
N CYS A 831 4.36 24.32 -16.64
CA CYS A 831 4.06 23.46 -15.52
C CYS A 831 4.72 22.09 -15.70
N THR A 832 5.56 21.69 -14.76
CA THR A 832 6.30 20.42 -14.80
C THR A 832 5.57 19.26 -14.12
N GLY A 833 4.39 19.47 -13.54
CA GLY A 833 3.69 18.44 -12.77
C GLY A 833 4.30 18.15 -11.39
N CYS A 834 5.10 19.05 -10.82
CA CYS A 834 5.85 18.77 -9.58
C CYS A 834 5.01 18.66 -8.29
N ASN A 835 3.70 18.93 -8.34
CA ASN A 835 2.74 18.85 -7.23
C ASN A 835 2.99 19.71 -5.97
N GLN A 836 4.03 20.55 -5.93
CA GLN A 836 4.34 21.38 -4.75
C GLN A 836 3.25 22.40 -4.39
N CYS A 837 2.43 22.83 -5.35
CA CYS A 837 1.36 23.80 -5.12
C CYS A 837 0.10 23.20 -4.50
N ASN A 838 -0.13 21.89 -4.62
CA ASN A 838 -1.38 21.23 -4.21
C ASN A 838 -1.59 21.26 -2.68
N PRO A 839 -0.60 20.92 -1.83
CA PRO A 839 -0.77 20.99 -0.37
C PRO A 839 -1.06 22.40 0.16
N HIS A 840 -0.69 23.43 -0.60
CA HIS A 840 -0.92 24.82 -0.24
C HIS A 840 -2.27 25.35 -0.74
N CYS A 841 -3.02 24.61 -1.56
CA CYS A 841 -4.31 25.08 -2.08
C CYS A 841 -5.44 24.83 -1.07
N PRO A 842 -6.03 25.87 -0.45
CA PRO A 842 -7.12 25.69 0.52
C PRO A 842 -8.43 25.23 -0.14
N GLN A 843 -8.50 25.23 -1.46
CA GLN A 843 -9.65 24.77 -2.25
C GLN A 843 -9.44 23.34 -2.76
N SER A 844 -8.34 22.69 -2.37
CA SER A 844 -7.98 21.33 -2.80
C SER A 844 -8.01 21.15 -4.33
N ILE A 845 -7.60 22.19 -5.07
CA ILE A 845 -7.50 22.13 -6.53
C ILE A 845 -6.27 21.31 -6.87
N ASP A 846 -6.41 20.34 -7.77
CA ASP A 846 -5.28 19.73 -8.45
C ASP A 846 -4.73 20.71 -9.49
N ILE A 847 -3.84 21.60 -9.00
CA ILE A 847 -3.35 22.73 -9.76
C ILE A 847 -2.57 22.26 -11.00
N PRO A 848 -1.61 21.32 -10.91
CA PRO A 848 -0.89 20.86 -12.09
C PRO A 848 -1.79 20.26 -13.16
N LYS A 849 -2.77 19.43 -12.79
CA LYS A 849 -3.74 18.88 -13.75
C LYS A 849 -4.53 19.97 -14.45
N GLU A 850 -5.01 20.96 -13.71
CA GLU A 850 -5.73 22.10 -14.29
C GLU A 850 -4.85 22.95 -15.21
N LEU A 851 -3.57 23.14 -14.85
CA LEU A 851 -2.61 23.83 -15.69
C LEU A 851 -2.32 23.05 -16.98
N HIS A 852 -2.06 21.73 -16.90
CA HIS A 852 -1.85 20.90 -18.09
C HIS A 852 -3.08 20.85 -18.99
N ARG A 853 -4.29 20.81 -18.41
CA ARG A 853 -5.54 20.92 -19.17
C ARG A 853 -5.65 22.25 -19.92
N ILE A 854 -5.35 23.36 -19.24
CA ILE A 854 -5.37 24.70 -19.85
C ILE A 854 -4.30 24.80 -20.93
N ASP A 855 -3.12 24.23 -20.73
CA ASP A 855 -2.03 24.23 -21.70
C ASP A 855 -2.41 23.48 -22.98
N ALA A 856 -2.88 22.24 -22.86
CA ALA A 856 -3.35 21.45 -23.99
C ALA A 856 -4.46 22.18 -24.78
N TYR A 857 -5.39 22.81 -24.06
CA TYR A 857 -6.45 23.60 -24.68
C TYR A 857 -5.91 24.86 -25.39
N VAL A 858 -4.92 25.55 -24.81
CA VAL A 858 -4.23 26.69 -25.44
C VAL A 858 -3.51 26.25 -26.72
N GLU A 859 -2.86 25.09 -26.71
CA GLU A 859 -2.18 24.55 -27.90
C GLU A 859 -3.18 24.18 -29.00
N GLN A 860 -4.30 23.53 -28.66
CA GLN A 860 -5.39 23.27 -29.62
C GLN A 860 -5.95 24.56 -30.23
N LEU A 861 -6.16 25.60 -29.40
CA LEU A 861 -6.53 26.91 -29.89
C LEU A 861 -5.46 27.47 -30.83
N LYS A 862 -4.17 27.42 -30.49
CA LYS A 862 -3.10 27.94 -31.36
C LYS A 862 -3.03 27.21 -32.70
N GLN A 863 -3.18 25.89 -32.71
CA GLN A 863 -3.11 25.02 -33.88
C GLN A 863 -4.42 24.98 -34.68
N GLU A 864 -5.51 25.54 -34.15
CA GLU A 864 -6.85 25.50 -34.74
C GLU A 864 -7.40 24.08 -34.89
N THR A 865 -7.02 23.19 -33.97
CA THR A 865 -7.36 21.75 -33.97
C THR A 865 -8.54 21.39 -33.05
N LEU A 866 -9.31 22.40 -32.64
CA LEU A 866 -10.50 22.29 -31.77
C LEU A 866 -11.74 21.70 -32.46
#